data_AF-A0A812MMX2-F1
#
_entry.id   AF-A0A812MMX2-F1
#
_cell.length_a   1.000
_cell.length_b   1.000
_cell.length_c   1.000
_cell.angle_alpha   90.00
_cell.angle_beta   90.00
_cell.angle_gamma   90.00
#
_symmetry.space_group_name_H-M   'P 1'
#
loop_
_entity.id
_entity.type
_entity.pdbx_description
1 polymer ?
#
loop_
_entity_poly.entity_id
_entity_poly.type
_entity_poly.pdbx_seq_one_letter_code
_entity_poly.pdbx_strand_id
1 'polypeptide(L)'
;MAFLVWLAGVVEAFAASLGCSGLQLLLVLSGCWLLWRCFNLKQVFGDVLSGHGGSAKVTVPAQGFETSRGTSESSESSEGGKARKFDYEKEWKTWPKESIPCWDPATLEFLGEVPACSEEGMKEKVRKARLAQQSWKTSSFAKRRYVLRTIQRFILENMDTICTVACRDSGKTVLDAMVGELTVTLEKLRWTIASGETYLRPEYRDSGLMNLHKTSRVEWEPVGVVGAIVPWNYPFHNVFNPMIAAVFSGNAIVIKVSEFAAWSSLYLGRALRLCLEASGAPPDLVQLAPGFAEAGKALVEDCDKLIFVGSVAVGRKVMESASRAEILTPVILELGGKDPFVVCEDATVDEALVQLVVRGAFQNMGQNCAGPERFIVYDKVYDTFCQKVADLVRKLRQGPPLGPEGPSVDCGACVHPPSLLNYQRLVDDAVQKGAKVLSGGKRNSDLGAQFFEPTVLCDVTEEMLIAQEETFGPILSIFRVPFEGRKADAEALRLANACRFALSSCAHGDETRAEYLCRHFEAGMASVNDVEGTTYLSQSLPFGGFKDSGFGRFAGPEGLRGLCHERSIVQNRATFLKPSIPPAIAYPASGQGEAHVVCGPSAPQILWIARFLGGIRLPPSSRTRILLGCKASILKISQVPFPFLQEQIVVKQTYHIPRYFTKVTHITLATSVSFWFKQTKERDARSQPVPLSIYLYVLVVLLLVAHDLRLSIDKQKVYSILRSVNVDFA
;
A
#
# COMPACT_ATOMS: atom_id res chain seq x y z
N MET A 1 26.98 -3.75 -17.20
CA MET A 1 28.11 -4.41 -16.50
C MET A 1 29.46 -3.97 -17.08
N ALA A 2 29.70 -4.11 -18.39
CA ALA A 2 30.95 -3.64 -19.03
C ALA A 2 31.29 -2.16 -18.78
N PHE A 3 30.29 -1.27 -18.80
CA PHE A 3 30.47 0.16 -18.49
C PHE A 3 30.87 0.43 -17.02
N LEU A 4 30.33 -0.35 -16.07
CA LEU A 4 30.67 -0.23 -14.65
C LEU A 4 32.07 -0.77 -14.35
N VAL A 5 32.50 -1.81 -15.07
CA VAL A 5 33.87 -2.34 -14.99
C VAL A 5 34.88 -1.35 -15.59
N TRP A 6 34.52 -0.70 -16.70
CA TRP A 6 35.34 0.36 -17.30
C TRP A 6 35.44 1.60 -16.40
N LEU A 7 34.31 2.06 -15.84
CA LEU A 7 34.28 3.21 -14.92
C LEU A 7 35.04 2.93 -13.62
N ALA A 8 34.97 1.70 -13.09
CA ALA A 8 35.76 1.29 -11.92
C ALA A 8 37.26 1.32 -12.21
N GLY A 9 37.69 0.84 -13.38
CA GLY A 9 39.09 0.87 -13.80
C GLY A 9 39.63 2.30 -14.02
N VAL A 10 38.80 3.22 -14.53
CA VAL A 10 39.17 4.64 -14.71
C VAL A 10 39.31 5.34 -13.34
N VAL A 11 38.43 5.05 -12.39
CA VAL A 11 38.47 5.64 -11.03
C VAL A 11 39.67 5.10 -10.22
N GLU A 12 40.01 3.82 -10.37
CA GLU A 12 41.20 3.23 -9.75
C GLU A 12 42.51 3.85 -10.29
N ALA A 13 42.60 4.03 -11.61
CA ALA A 13 43.75 4.66 -12.24
C ALA A 13 43.92 6.14 -11.84
N PHE A 14 42.81 6.87 -11.67
CA PHE A 14 42.83 8.27 -11.23
C PHE A 14 43.21 8.40 -9.75
N ALA A 15 42.71 7.50 -8.88
CA ALA A 15 43.01 7.49 -7.45
C ALA A 15 44.48 7.16 -7.15
N ALA A 16 45.09 6.26 -7.92
CA ALA A 16 46.50 5.92 -7.80
C ALA A 16 47.43 7.09 -8.17
N SER A 17 46.99 7.99 -9.06
CA SER A 17 47.80 9.13 -9.53
C SER A 17 47.78 10.35 -8.58
N LEU A 18 46.83 10.43 -7.64
CA LEU A 18 46.60 11.61 -6.80
C LEU A 18 46.87 11.40 -5.29
N GLY A 19 47.23 10.18 -4.87
CA GLY A 19 47.60 9.91 -3.47
C GLY A 19 46.48 10.12 -2.44
N CYS A 20 45.22 10.04 -2.87
CA CYS A 20 44.05 10.32 -2.03
C CYS A 20 43.76 9.19 -1.02
N SER A 21 43.36 9.55 0.20
CA SER A 21 42.91 8.60 1.22
C SER A 21 41.49 8.07 0.92
N GLY A 22 41.17 6.86 1.40
CA GLY A 22 39.93 6.15 1.08
C GLY A 22 38.60 6.91 1.34
N LEU A 23 38.63 7.94 2.20
CA LEU A 23 37.47 8.80 2.46
C LEU A 23 37.15 9.74 1.29
N GLN A 24 38.16 10.20 0.56
CA GLN A 24 38.00 11.07 -0.62
C GLN A 24 37.44 10.29 -1.81
N LEU A 25 37.79 9.00 -1.95
CA LEU A 25 37.24 8.12 -2.98
C LEU A 25 35.74 7.86 -2.77
N LEU A 26 35.32 7.70 -1.51
CA LEU A 26 33.92 7.56 -1.12
C LEU A 26 33.07 8.78 -1.47
N LEU A 27 33.61 9.99 -1.29
CA LEU A 27 32.95 11.26 -1.66
C LEU A 27 32.81 11.42 -3.18
N VAL A 28 33.82 11.03 -3.95
CA VAL A 28 33.75 11.07 -5.43
C VAL A 28 32.75 10.03 -5.95
N LEU A 29 32.74 8.82 -5.40
CA LEU A 29 31.80 7.77 -5.79
C LEU A 29 30.35 8.12 -5.43
N SER A 30 30.12 8.75 -4.27
CA SER A 30 28.79 9.22 -3.88
C SER A 30 28.33 10.43 -4.71
N GLY A 31 29.24 11.34 -5.07
CA GLY A 31 28.96 12.43 -6.03
C GLY A 31 28.61 11.92 -7.43
N CYS A 32 29.34 10.92 -7.94
CA CYS A 32 29.03 10.27 -9.23
C CYS A 32 27.70 9.50 -9.19
N TRP A 33 27.36 8.87 -8.06
CA TRP A 33 26.06 8.20 -7.87
C TRP A 33 24.89 9.19 -7.83
N LEU A 34 25.07 10.34 -7.16
CA LEU A 34 24.11 11.44 -7.16
C LEU A 34 23.95 12.05 -8.56
N LEU A 35 25.03 12.28 -9.30
CA LEU A 35 24.98 12.78 -10.68
C LEU A 35 24.30 11.79 -11.63
N TRP A 36 24.52 10.49 -11.47
CA TRP A 36 23.81 9.44 -12.22
C TRP A 36 22.31 9.42 -11.89
N ARG A 37 21.92 9.61 -10.62
CA ARG A 37 20.52 9.77 -10.22
C ARG A 37 19.89 11.05 -10.81
N CYS A 38 20.62 12.17 -10.81
CA CYS A 38 20.16 13.43 -11.40
C CYS A 38 20.01 13.35 -12.92
N PHE A 39 20.90 12.61 -13.62
CA PHE A 39 20.76 12.33 -15.05
C PHE A 39 19.57 11.41 -15.36
N ASN A 40 19.34 10.39 -14.53
CA ASN A 40 18.13 9.56 -14.64
C ASN A 40 16.85 10.34 -14.35
N LEU A 41 16.87 11.30 -13.42
CA LEU A 41 15.73 12.20 -13.20
C LEU A 41 15.43 13.05 -14.45
N LYS A 42 16.44 13.61 -15.12
CA LYS A 42 16.25 14.33 -16.39
C LYS A 42 15.73 13.42 -17.51
N GLN A 43 16.13 12.16 -17.55
CA GLN A 43 15.63 11.20 -18.55
C GLN A 43 14.21 10.73 -18.23
N VAL A 44 13.85 10.58 -16.96
CA VAL A 44 12.49 10.26 -16.50
C VAL A 44 11.54 11.42 -16.75
N PHE A 45 11.93 12.67 -16.43
CA PHE A 45 11.14 13.85 -16.79
C PHE A 45 11.12 14.08 -18.30
N GLY A 46 12.22 13.78 -19.00
CA GLY A 46 12.33 13.84 -20.45
C GLY A 46 11.42 12.84 -21.17
N ASP A 47 11.31 11.59 -20.69
CA ASP A 47 10.42 10.57 -21.26
C ASP A 47 8.94 10.83 -20.94
N VAL A 48 8.66 11.45 -19.79
CA VAL A 48 7.33 11.93 -19.41
C VAL A 48 6.89 13.13 -20.28
N LEU A 49 7.82 14.01 -20.66
CA LEU A 49 7.54 15.20 -21.47
C LEU A 49 7.66 14.99 -22.99
N SER A 50 8.48 14.02 -23.45
CA SER A 50 8.81 13.86 -24.87
C SER A 50 7.96 12.85 -25.65
N GLY A 51 6.99 12.19 -25.02
CA GLY A 51 6.03 11.33 -25.74
C GLY A 51 6.64 10.11 -26.46
N HIS A 52 7.89 9.71 -26.14
CA HIS A 52 8.59 8.61 -26.82
C HIS A 52 8.06 7.21 -26.47
N GLY A 53 7.04 7.10 -25.60
CA GLY A 53 6.21 5.91 -25.49
C GLY A 53 4.93 6.14 -26.28
N GLY A 54 4.76 5.42 -27.40
CA GLY A 54 3.53 5.51 -28.20
C GLY A 54 2.30 5.55 -27.30
N SER A 55 1.44 6.55 -27.47
CA SER A 55 0.18 6.72 -26.76
C SER A 55 -0.78 7.45 -27.70
N ALA A 56 -2.05 7.06 -27.70
CA ALA A 56 -3.03 7.72 -28.54
C ALA A 56 -3.40 9.08 -27.95
N LYS A 57 -3.68 10.07 -28.82
CA LYS A 57 -4.28 11.33 -28.41
C LYS A 57 -5.79 11.15 -28.29
N VAL A 58 -6.39 11.65 -27.21
CA VAL A 58 -7.82 11.53 -26.96
C VAL A 58 -8.39 12.91 -26.68
N THR A 59 -9.46 13.29 -27.38
CA THR A 59 -10.18 14.54 -27.14
C THR A 59 -11.63 14.20 -26.86
N VAL A 60 -12.15 14.68 -25.73
CA VAL A 60 -13.57 14.53 -25.38
C VAL A 60 -14.30 15.72 -26.02
N PRO A 61 -15.29 15.50 -26.91
CA PRO A 61 -16.10 16.58 -27.43
C PRO A 61 -16.82 17.30 -26.27
N ALA A 62 -16.87 18.64 -26.31
CA ALA A 62 -17.57 19.45 -25.29
C ALA A 62 -19.10 19.25 -25.27
N GLN A 63 -19.66 18.52 -26.25
CA GLN A 63 -21.09 18.26 -26.35
C GLN A 63 -21.58 17.47 -25.12
N GLY A 64 -22.51 18.09 -24.37
CA GLY A 64 -23.11 17.55 -23.15
C GLY A 64 -22.80 18.32 -21.87
N PHE A 65 -22.03 19.42 -21.92
CA PHE A 65 -21.86 20.37 -20.81
C PHE A 65 -22.59 21.70 -21.00
N GLU A 66 -23.15 21.93 -22.19
CA GLU A 66 -24.13 23.01 -22.36
C GLU A 66 -25.38 22.61 -21.59
N THR A 67 -25.69 23.39 -20.55
CA THR A 67 -27.00 23.35 -19.92
C THR A 67 -28.03 23.40 -21.04
N SER A 68 -28.94 22.44 -21.07
CA SER A 68 -30.05 22.47 -21.99
C SER A 68 -30.90 23.71 -21.69
N ARG A 69 -30.59 24.85 -22.30
CA ARG A 69 -31.61 25.80 -22.69
C ARG A 69 -32.36 25.11 -23.81
N GLY A 70 -33.35 24.30 -23.44
CA GLY A 70 -34.23 23.65 -24.38
C GLY A 70 -34.84 24.71 -25.30
N THR A 71 -34.53 24.63 -26.59
CA THR A 71 -35.33 25.23 -27.64
C THR A 71 -36.61 24.41 -27.79
N SER A 72 -37.59 24.64 -26.92
CA SER A 72 -38.98 24.33 -27.23
C SER A 72 -39.63 25.59 -27.77
N GLU A 73 -39.78 25.68 -29.08
CA GLU A 73 -40.64 26.69 -29.68
C GLU A 73 -42.11 26.41 -29.35
N SER A 74 -42.76 27.43 -28.79
CA SER A 74 -44.19 27.72 -28.73
C SER A 74 -45.10 26.88 -27.82
N SER A 75 -45.28 27.36 -26.59
CA SER A 75 -46.57 27.99 -26.22
C SER A 75 -46.36 28.92 -25.04
N GLU A 76 -46.77 30.17 -25.22
CA GLU A 76 -46.67 31.24 -24.23
C GLU A 76 -47.58 30.95 -23.02
N SER A 77 -46.99 30.83 -21.84
CA SER A 77 -47.61 31.30 -20.61
C SER A 77 -46.52 31.79 -19.67
N SER A 78 -46.36 33.11 -19.64
CA SER A 78 -45.45 33.86 -18.80
C SER A 78 -45.84 33.77 -17.31
N GLU A 79 -45.10 33.01 -16.52
CA GLU A 79 -44.92 33.27 -15.08
C GLU A 79 -43.46 33.00 -14.71
N GLY A 80 -42.82 33.98 -14.04
CA GLY A 80 -41.38 34.06 -13.84
C GLY A 80 -40.76 32.84 -13.18
N GLY A 81 -39.83 32.18 -13.90
CA GLY A 81 -39.00 31.10 -13.37
C GLY A 81 -38.04 31.61 -12.31
N LYS A 82 -38.49 31.64 -11.05
CA LYS A 82 -37.57 31.69 -9.91
C LYS A 82 -36.67 30.45 -9.99
N ALA A 83 -35.36 30.64 -9.99
CA ALA A 83 -34.40 29.56 -9.85
C ALA A 83 -34.83 28.67 -8.68
N ARG A 84 -34.99 27.36 -8.95
CA ARG A 84 -35.41 26.38 -7.95
C ARG A 84 -34.39 26.41 -6.80
N LYS A 85 -34.78 27.03 -5.68
CA LYS A 85 -33.93 27.19 -4.49
C LYS A 85 -33.96 25.88 -3.72
N PHE A 86 -32.82 25.17 -3.67
CA PHE A 86 -32.69 23.88 -3.00
C PHE A 86 -32.99 24.00 -1.49
N ASP A 87 -34.05 23.35 -1.02
CA ASP A 87 -34.38 23.24 0.41
C ASP A 87 -33.60 22.09 1.06
N TYR A 88 -32.62 22.51 1.85
CA TYR A 88 -31.55 21.71 2.45
C TYR A 88 -32.01 20.57 3.37
N GLU A 89 -33.14 20.73 4.04
CA GLU A 89 -33.62 19.74 5.03
C GLU A 89 -34.49 18.64 4.41
N LYS A 90 -35.02 18.90 3.21
CA LYS A 90 -36.06 18.08 2.58
C LYS A 90 -35.61 17.45 1.28
N GLU A 91 -34.93 18.18 0.40
CA GLU A 91 -34.80 17.76 -1.00
C GLU A 91 -33.87 16.56 -1.20
N TRP A 92 -32.79 16.40 -0.42
CA TRP A 92 -31.91 15.23 -0.56
C TRP A 92 -32.53 13.92 -0.09
N LYS A 93 -33.55 13.97 0.79
CA LYS A 93 -34.26 12.78 1.30
C LYS A 93 -35.36 12.30 0.36
N THR A 94 -35.69 13.09 -0.66
CA THR A 94 -36.81 12.85 -1.57
C THR A 94 -36.37 12.63 -3.00
N TRP A 95 -35.09 12.27 -3.22
CA TRP A 95 -34.60 12.02 -4.58
C TRP A 95 -35.32 10.82 -5.22
N PRO A 96 -35.66 10.92 -6.52
CA PRO A 96 -36.24 9.80 -7.25
C PRO A 96 -35.25 8.64 -7.33
N LYS A 97 -35.75 7.41 -7.36
CA LYS A 97 -34.87 6.22 -7.34
C LYS A 97 -34.14 6.00 -8.66
N GLU A 98 -34.71 6.50 -9.75
CA GLU A 98 -34.25 6.31 -11.13
C GLU A 98 -33.33 7.43 -11.61
N SER A 99 -33.25 8.55 -10.88
CA SER A 99 -32.53 9.75 -11.30
C SER A 99 -31.88 10.44 -10.09
N ILE A 100 -30.64 10.87 -10.24
CA ILE A 100 -29.87 11.60 -9.23
C ILE A 100 -29.81 13.06 -9.67
N PRO A 101 -30.55 13.97 -9.01
CA PRO A 101 -30.41 15.38 -9.28
C PRO A 101 -29.09 15.91 -8.67
N CYS A 102 -28.38 16.74 -9.41
CA CYS A 102 -27.05 17.21 -9.04
C CYS A 102 -27.01 18.74 -8.93
N TRP A 103 -26.30 19.24 -7.92
CA TRP A 103 -26.11 20.66 -7.68
C TRP A 103 -24.64 20.95 -7.39
N ASP A 104 -24.17 22.13 -7.78
CA ASP A 104 -22.87 22.65 -7.36
C ASP A 104 -22.94 22.98 -5.86
N PRO A 105 -22.11 22.37 -5.00
CA PRO A 105 -22.18 22.62 -3.56
C PRO A 105 -21.88 24.08 -3.18
N ALA A 106 -21.03 24.78 -3.94
CA ALA A 106 -20.61 26.13 -3.61
C ALA A 106 -21.62 27.19 -4.05
N THR A 107 -22.35 26.97 -5.15
CA THR A 107 -23.29 27.96 -5.70
C THR A 107 -24.76 27.55 -5.55
N LEU A 108 -25.02 26.27 -5.27
CA LEU A 108 -26.33 25.61 -5.34
C LEU A 108 -26.98 25.70 -6.73
N GLU A 109 -26.19 25.97 -7.77
CA GLU A 109 -26.63 25.90 -9.15
C GLU A 109 -26.99 24.45 -9.52
N PHE A 110 -28.14 24.26 -10.16
CA PHE A 110 -28.55 22.94 -10.64
C PHE A 110 -27.72 22.54 -11.87
N LEU A 111 -27.00 21.42 -11.75
CA LEU A 111 -26.08 20.91 -12.78
C LEU A 111 -26.76 19.94 -13.76
N GLY A 112 -28.00 19.53 -13.47
CA GLY A 112 -28.77 18.56 -14.24
C GLY A 112 -29.04 17.28 -13.45
N GLU A 113 -29.52 16.26 -14.15
CA GLU A 113 -29.81 14.95 -13.56
C GLU A 113 -28.98 13.84 -14.20
N VAL A 114 -28.57 12.87 -13.38
CA VAL A 114 -27.83 11.69 -13.81
C VAL A 114 -28.68 10.44 -13.58
N PRO A 115 -28.88 9.58 -14.59
CA PRO A 115 -29.61 8.33 -14.39
C PRO A 115 -28.99 7.47 -13.29
N ALA A 116 -29.80 7.07 -12.31
CA ALA A 116 -29.36 6.18 -11.25
C ALA A 116 -29.28 4.74 -11.78
N CYS A 117 -28.18 4.04 -11.51
CA CYS A 117 -28.02 2.65 -11.87
C CYS A 117 -28.96 1.79 -11.01
N SER A 118 -29.88 1.07 -11.65
CA SER A 118 -30.72 0.07 -10.98
C SER A 118 -29.93 -1.21 -10.66
N GLU A 119 -30.50 -2.08 -9.84
CA GLU A 119 -29.95 -3.41 -9.56
C GLU A 119 -29.69 -4.21 -10.84
N GLU A 120 -30.68 -4.31 -11.73
CA GLU A 120 -30.54 -5.00 -13.02
C GLU A 120 -29.53 -4.33 -13.94
N GLY A 121 -29.49 -2.99 -13.93
CA GLY A 121 -28.47 -2.23 -14.66
C GLY A 121 -27.06 -2.52 -14.16
N MET A 122 -26.89 -2.73 -12.85
CA MET A 122 -25.60 -3.09 -12.26
C MET A 122 -25.17 -4.50 -12.68
N LYS A 123 -26.06 -5.50 -12.59
CA LYS A 123 -25.79 -6.87 -13.05
C LYS A 123 -25.37 -6.90 -14.52
N GLU A 124 -26.06 -6.13 -15.37
CA GLU A 124 -25.68 -6.05 -16.79
C GLU A 124 -24.30 -5.41 -17.01
N LYS A 125 -23.93 -4.39 -16.23
CA LYS A 125 -22.58 -3.80 -16.27
C LYS A 125 -21.51 -4.79 -15.83
N VAL A 126 -21.77 -5.56 -14.76
CA VAL A 126 -20.86 -6.63 -14.29
C VAL A 126 -20.72 -7.71 -15.36
N ARG A 127 -21.81 -8.13 -16.02
CA ARG A 127 -21.78 -9.09 -17.12
C ARG A 127 -20.92 -8.61 -18.29
N LYS A 128 -21.08 -7.36 -18.73
CA LYS A 128 -20.26 -6.76 -19.80
C LYS A 128 -18.78 -6.67 -19.41
N ALA A 129 -18.49 -6.23 -18.19
CA ALA A 129 -17.13 -6.18 -17.65
C ALA A 129 -16.50 -7.58 -17.61
N ARG A 130 -17.25 -8.61 -17.20
CA ARG A 130 -16.80 -10.00 -17.18
C ARG A 130 -16.44 -10.51 -18.57
N LEU A 131 -17.24 -10.18 -19.60
CA LEU A 131 -16.91 -10.53 -20.99
C LEU A 131 -15.65 -9.82 -21.49
N ALA A 132 -15.51 -8.52 -21.22
CA ALA A 132 -14.30 -7.76 -21.54
C ALA A 132 -13.05 -8.36 -20.86
N GLN A 133 -13.18 -8.75 -19.60
CA GLN A 133 -12.11 -9.32 -18.77
C GLN A 133 -11.50 -10.58 -19.36
N GLN A 134 -12.30 -11.43 -20.00
CA GLN A 134 -11.82 -12.70 -20.58
C GLN A 134 -10.71 -12.50 -21.62
N SER A 135 -10.81 -11.44 -22.43
CA SER A 135 -9.76 -11.03 -23.37
C SER A 135 -8.64 -10.25 -22.70
N TRP A 136 -8.97 -9.48 -21.65
CA TRP A 136 -8.02 -8.61 -20.97
C TRP A 136 -7.03 -9.37 -20.10
N LYS A 137 -7.45 -10.45 -19.44
CA LYS A 137 -6.58 -11.25 -18.55
C LYS A 137 -5.35 -11.81 -19.27
N THR A 138 -5.46 -12.10 -20.57
CA THR A 138 -4.36 -12.61 -21.42
C THR A 138 -3.54 -11.50 -22.08
N SER A 139 -3.87 -10.22 -21.85
CA SER A 139 -3.10 -9.09 -22.38
C SER A 139 -1.69 -9.01 -21.77
N SER A 140 -0.74 -8.52 -22.55
CA SER A 140 0.65 -8.31 -22.09
C SER A 140 0.77 -7.07 -21.22
N PHE A 141 1.75 -7.03 -20.31
CA PHE A 141 2.06 -5.81 -19.53
C PHE A 141 2.36 -4.60 -20.40
N ALA A 142 2.92 -4.79 -21.60
CA ALA A 142 3.13 -3.72 -22.57
C ALA A 142 1.80 -3.08 -23.01
N LYS A 143 0.78 -3.90 -23.30
CA LYS A 143 -0.57 -3.41 -23.63
C LYS A 143 -1.21 -2.70 -22.44
N ARG A 144 -1.09 -3.26 -21.24
CA ARG A 144 -1.65 -2.63 -20.01
C ARG A 144 -0.99 -1.28 -19.72
N ARG A 145 0.33 -1.16 -19.88
CA ARG A 145 1.06 0.12 -19.81
C ARG A 145 0.60 1.11 -20.87
N TYR A 146 0.35 0.65 -22.10
CA TYR A 146 -0.12 1.51 -23.19
C TYR A 146 -1.48 2.15 -22.88
N VAL A 147 -2.41 1.40 -22.29
CA VAL A 147 -3.69 1.93 -21.80
C VAL A 147 -3.46 3.01 -20.74
N LEU A 148 -2.67 2.70 -19.70
CA LEU A 148 -2.42 3.66 -18.62
C LEU A 148 -1.69 4.93 -19.11
N ARG A 149 -0.76 4.81 -20.07
CA ARG A 149 -0.10 5.98 -20.69
C ARG A 149 -1.07 6.82 -21.52
N THR A 150 -2.01 6.19 -22.20
CA THR A 150 -3.07 6.90 -22.94
C THR A 150 -3.95 7.70 -21.98
N ILE A 151 -4.33 7.09 -20.85
CA ILE A 151 -5.05 7.77 -19.77
C ILE A 151 -4.21 8.91 -19.16
N GLN A 152 -2.94 8.65 -18.84
CA GLN A 152 -2.03 9.67 -18.30
C GLN A 152 -1.91 10.88 -19.22
N ARG A 153 -1.76 10.64 -20.53
CA ARG A 153 -1.71 11.71 -21.54
C ARG A 153 -3.02 12.50 -21.58
N PHE A 154 -4.17 11.82 -21.57
CA PHE A 154 -5.47 12.49 -21.50
C PHE A 154 -5.57 13.41 -20.28
N ILE A 155 -5.14 12.94 -19.10
CA ILE A 155 -5.15 13.74 -17.87
C ILE A 155 -4.30 15.00 -18.02
N LEU A 156 -3.06 14.85 -18.50
CA LEU A 156 -2.13 15.97 -18.69
C LEU A 156 -2.66 17.00 -19.71
N GLU A 157 -3.31 16.55 -20.78
CA GLU A 157 -3.89 17.44 -21.80
C GLU A 157 -5.19 18.13 -21.35
N ASN A 158 -5.84 17.66 -20.28
CA ASN A 158 -7.16 18.15 -19.83
C ASN A 158 -7.20 18.54 -18.34
N MET A 159 -6.05 18.87 -17.74
CA MET A 159 -5.94 19.15 -16.29
C MET A 159 -6.92 20.22 -15.82
N ASP A 160 -6.98 21.36 -16.52
CA ASP A 160 -7.85 22.49 -16.14
C ASP A 160 -9.34 22.10 -16.16
N THR A 161 -9.74 21.32 -17.17
CA THR A 161 -11.11 20.83 -17.28
C THR A 161 -11.43 19.83 -16.17
N ILE A 162 -10.52 18.91 -15.87
CA ILE A 162 -10.71 17.93 -14.79
C ILE A 162 -10.81 18.65 -13.43
N CYS A 163 -9.95 19.62 -13.16
CA CYS A 163 -10.03 20.43 -11.95
C CYS A 163 -11.36 21.18 -11.87
N THR A 164 -11.79 21.84 -12.95
CA THR A 164 -13.05 22.58 -12.99
C THR A 164 -14.25 21.67 -12.71
N VAL A 165 -14.27 20.48 -13.33
CA VAL A 165 -15.33 19.48 -13.11
C VAL A 165 -15.34 19.00 -11.66
N ALA A 166 -14.16 18.69 -11.09
CA ALA A 166 -14.05 18.28 -9.69
C ALA A 166 -14.46 19.39 -8.71
N CYS A 167 -14.12 20.64 -8.99
CA CYS A 167 -14.54 21.81 -8.22
C CYS A 167 -16.05 21.98 -8.22
N ARG A 168 -16.71 21.84 -9.38
CA ARG A 168 -18.18 21.95 -9.47
C ARG A 168 -18.90 20.86 -8.70
N ASP A 169 -18.45 19.62 -8.80
CA ASP A 169 -19.16 18.49 -8.20
C ASP A 169 -18.90 18.36 -6.69
N SER A 170 -17.83 19.00 -6.17
CA SER A 170 -17.44 18.84 -4.77
C SER A 170 -17.19 20.15 -4.01
N GLY A 171 -17.40 21.32 -4.62
CA GLY A 171 -17.18 22.62 -3.98
C GLY A 171 -15.72 22.93 -3.58
N LYS A 172 -14.75 22.11 -3.98
CA LYS A 172 -13.33 22.26 -3.59
C LYS A 172 -12.63 23.36 -4.37
N THR A 173 -11.56 23.90 -3.83
CA THR A 173 -10.74 24.89 -4.55
C THR A 173 -10.01 24.24 -5.73
N VAL A 174 -9.64 25.04 -6.74
CA VAL A 174 -8.86 24.55 -7.89
C VAL A 174 -7.51 23.99 -7.42
N LEU A 175 -6.87 24.64 -6.44
CA LEU A 175 -5.64 24.15 -5.84
C LEU A 175 -5.83 22.78 -5.18
N ASP A 176 -6.91 22.59 -4.43
CA ASP A 176 -7.21 21.29 -3.81
C ASP A 176 -7.55 20.22 -4.84
N ALA A 177 -8.18 20.60 -5.96
CA ALA A 177 -8.36 19.68 -7.08
C ALA A 177 -7.01 19.29 -7.70
N MET A 178 -6.10 20.25 -7.93
CA MET A 178 -4.77 19.94 -8.48
C MET A 178 -3.95 19.03 -7.57
N VAL A 179 -3.90 19.34 -6.28
CA VAL A 179 -3.08 18.60 -5.30
C VAL A 179 -3.73 17.27 -4.93
N GLY A 180 -5.02 17.28 -4.59
CA GLY A 180 -5.75 16.13 -4.06
C GLY A 180 -6.36 15.21 -5.11
N GLU A 181 -6.58 15.65 -6.35
CA GLU A 181 -7.12 14.81 -7.43
C GLU A 181 -6.04 14.42 -8.43
N LEU A 182 -5.39 15.42 -9.04
CA LEU A 182 -4.51 15.19 -10.18
C LEU A 182 -3.15 14.66 -9.75
N THR A 183 -2.47 15.34 -8.83
CA THR A 183 -1.10 14.98 -8.42
C THR A 183 -1.03 13.54 -7.93
N VAL A 184 -1.93 13.15 -7.01
CA VAL A 184 -1.98 11.79 -6.47
C VAL A 184 -2.32 10.73 -7.53
N THR A 185 -3.18 11.04 -8.51
CA THR A 185 -3.55 10.11 -9.58
C THR A 185 -2.43 9.95 -10.61
N LEU A 186 -1.77 11.05 -10.98
CA LEU A 186 -0.62 11.04 -11.88
C LEU A 186 0.55 10.27 -11.25
N GLU A 187 0.75 10.41 -9.94
CA GLU A 187 1.78 9.68 -9.22
C GLU A 187 1.48 8.18 -9.15
N LYS A 188 0.22 7.79 -8.93
CA LYS A 188 -0.25 6.39 -9.03
C LYS A 188 0.02 5.82 -10.43
N LEU A 189 -0.30 6.57 -11.48
CA LEU A 189 -0.04 6.16 -12.87
C LEU A 189 1.45 5.99 -13.12
N ARG A 190 2.27 6.99 -12.75
CA ARG A 190 3.72 6.98 -12.89
C ARG A 190 4.33 5.72 -12.27
N TRP A 191 4.02 5.47 -10.99
CA TRP A 191 4.54 4.30 -10.27
C TRP A 191 4.04 2.99 -10.89
N THR A 192 2.75 2.86 -11.17
CA THR A 192 2.17 1.63 -11.73
C THR A 192 2.77 1.30 -13.10
N ILE A 193 2.92 2.29 -13.98
CA ILE A 193 3.52 2.13 -15.30
C ILE A 193 4.99 1.70 -15.18
N ALA A 194 5.74 2.30 -14.26
CA ALA A 194 7.17 2.04 -14.10
C ALA A 194 7.46 0.69 -13.42
N SER A 195 6.67 0.32 -12.41
CA SER A 195 7.05 -0.75 -11.46
C SER A 195 6.03 -1.89 -11.37
N GLY A 196 4.80 -1.73 -11.84
CA GLY A 196 3.74 -2.71 -11.59
C GLY A 196 4.07 -4.13 -12.10
N GLU A 197 4.71 -4.26 -13.26
CA GLU A 197 5.10 -5.57 -13.83
C GLU A 197 6.11 -6.30 -12.92
N THR A 198 7.01 -5.55 -12.26
CA THR A 198 8.00 -6.11 -11.34
C THR A 198 7.33 -6.87 -10.18
N TYR A 199 6.17 -6.41 -9.74
CA TYR A 199 5.45 -6.98 -8.58
C TYR A 199 4.43 -8.06 -8.95
N LEU A 200 3.99 -8.11 -10.21
CA LEU A 200 3.03 -9.09 -10.72
C LEU A 200 3.66 -10.24 -11.51
N ARG A 201 4.97 -10.19 -11.81
CA ARG A 201 5.67 -11.34 -12.39
C ARG A 201 5.76 -12.52 -11.39
N PRO A 202 5.90 -13.76 -11.88
CA PRO A 202 6.06 -14.92 -11.01
C PRO A 202 7.22 -14.79 -10.03
N GLU A 203 6.98 -15.17 -8.78
CA GLU A 203 7.96 -15.12 -7.68
C GLU A 203 8.44 -16.54 -7.37
N TYR A 204 9.71 -16.84 -7.66
CA TYR A 204 10.30 -18.15 -7.35
C TYR A 204 10.70 -18.22 -5.88
N ARG A 205 10.31 -19.31 -5.22
CA ARG A 205 10.55 -19.53 -3.79
C ARG A 205 11.35 -20.81 -3.56
N ASP A 206 12.03 -20.88 -2.43
CA ASP A 206 12.71 -22.10 -2.02
C ASP A 206 11.68 -23.24 -1.91
N SER A 207 12.03 -24.38 -2.50
CA SER A 207 11.20 -25.59 -2.47
C SER A 207 11.51 -26.44 -1.23
N GLY A 208 12.62 -26.14 -0.53
CA GLY A 208 13.12 -26.89 0.61
C GLY A 208 13.81 -28.19 0.19
N LEU A 209 14.58 -28.77 1.13
CA LEU A 209 15.44 -29.94 0.89
C LEU A 209 14.66 -31.19 0.43
N MET A 210 13.41 -31.32 0.85
CA MET A 210 12.54 -32.45 0.50
C MET A 210 12.07 -32.40 -0.95
N ASN A 211 12.12 -31.21 -1.56
CA ASN A 211 11.68 -30.95 -2.92
C ASN A 211 12.82 -30.40 -3.79
N LEU A 212 14.06 -30.83 -3.57
CA LEU A 212 15.21 -30.42 -4.41
C LEU A 212 15.02 -30.72 -5.91
N HIS A 213 14.18 -31.70 -6.24
CA HIS A 213 13.81 -32.08 -7.60
C HIS A 213 12.66 -31.21 -8.17
N LYS A 214 12.18 -30.22 -7.42
CA LYS A 214 11.09 -29.32 -7.80
C LYS A 214 11.56 -27.87 -7.92
N THR A 215 10.76 -27.09 -8.65
CA THR A 215 10.80 -25.63 -8.69
C THR A 215 9.44 -25.13 -8.24
N SER A 216 9.43 -24.26 -7.24
CA SER A 216 8.22 -23.67 -6.67
C SER A 216 8.17 -22.19 -7.01
N ARG A 217 6.99 -21.71 -7.40
CA ARG A 217 6.75 -20.30 -7.67
C ARG A 217 5.33 -19.89 -7.29
N VAL A 218 5.14 -18.60 -7.06
CA VAL A 218 3.83 -17.97 -6.90
C VAL A 218 3.54 -17.16 -8.15
N GLU A 219 2.36 -17.35 -8.72
CA GLU A 219 1.82 -16.54 -9.82
C GLU A 219 0.66 -15.68 -9.32
N TRP A 220 0.50 -14.50 -9.90
CA TRP A 220 -0.51 -13.51 -9.52
C TRP A 220 -1.56 -13.43 -10.62
N GLU A 221 -2.66 -14.16 -10.44
CA GLU A 221 -3.73 -14.27 -11.43
C GLU A 221 -4.82 -13.23 -11.14
N PRO A 222 -5.33 -12.45 -12.10
CA PRO A 222 -6.42 -11.51 -11.85
C PRO A 222 -7.64 -12.20 -11.26
N VAL A 223 -8.31 -11.57 -10.29
CA VAL A 223 -9.52 -12.09 -9.65
C VAL A 223 -10.72 -12.19 -10.59
N GLY A 224 -10.80 -11.34 -11.62
CA GLY A 224 -11.94 -11.27 -12.53
C GLY A 224 -12.49 -9.85 -12.62
N VAL A 225 -13.73 -9.66 -12.20
CA VAL A 225 -14.39 -8.36 -12.10
C VAL A 225 -14.23 -7.81 -10.69
N VAL A 226 -13.49 -6.71 -10.58
CA VAL A 226 -13.40 -5.93 -9.36
C VAL A 226 -14.62 -4.99 -9.29
N GLY A 227 -15.36 -5.01 -8.19
CA GLY A 227 -16.31 -3.95 -7.86
C GLY A 227 -15.60 -2.87 -7.05
N ALA A 228 -15.91 -1.60 -7.30
CA ALA A 228 -15.48 -0.50 -6.44
C ALA A 228 -16.67 0.39 -6.07
N ILE A 229 -16.83 0.72 -4.80
CA ILE A 229 -17.81 1.71 -4.32
C ILE A 229 -17.01 2.87 -3.75
N VAL A 230 -17.20 4.07 -4.32
CA VAL A 230 -16.29 5.19 -4.13
C VAL A 230 -17.00 6.47 -3.66
N PRO A 231 -16.39 7.27 -2.76
CA PRO A 231 -17.04 8.42 -2.13
C PRO A 231 -16.87 9.69 -2.96
N TRP A 232 -17.54 10.75 -2.50
CA TRP A 232 -17.72 12.03 -3.19
C TRP A 232 -16.62 13.07 -2.94
N ASN A 233 -15.70 12.85 -2.00
CA ASN A 233 -14.75 13.88 -1.58
C ASN A 233 -13.68 14.19 -2.64
N TYR A 234 -13.21 13.17 -3.34
CA TYR A 234 -12.28 13.29 -4.46
C TYR A 234 -12.84 12.57 -5.71
N PRO A 235 -13.89 13.10 -6.36
CA PRO A 235 -14.64 12.44 -7.45
C PRO A 235 -13.77 11.91 -8.59
N PHE A 236 -12.68 12.58 -8.92
CA PHE A 236 -11.78 12.13 -9.98
C PHE A 236 -10.85 11.03 -9.49
N HIS A 237 -10.09 11.29 -8.44
CA HIS A 237 -9.11 10.37 -7.90
C HIS A 237 -9.76 9.07 -7.42
N ASN A 238 -10.90 9.14 -6.75
CA ASN A 238 -11.59 7.98 -6.21
C ASN A 238 -12.09 7.03 -7.31
N VAL A 239 -12.35 7.52 -8.53
CA VAL A 239 -12.64 6.67 -9.70
C VAL A 239 -11.35 6.06 -10.26
N PHE A 240 -10.32 6.86 -10.44
CA PHE A 240 -9.11 6.42 -11.14
C PHE A 240 -8.21 5.51 -10.28
N ASN A 241 -8.13 5.75 -8.98
CA ASN A 241 -7.26 5.01 -8.08
C ASN A 241 -7.49 3.47 -8.10
N PRO A 242 -8.71 2.95 -7.84
CA PRO A 242 -8.96 1.52 -7.94
C PRO A 242 -8.89 1.01 -9.39
N MET A 243 -9.28 1.84 -10.36
CA MET A 243 -9.24 1.49 -11.79
C MET A 243 -7.81 1.21 -12.28
N ILE A 244 -6.84 2.05 -11.91
CA ILE A 244 -5.44 1.90 -12.32
C ILE A 244 -4.90 0.54 -11.88
N ALA A 245 -5.13 0.17 -10.62
CA ALA A 245 -4.66 -1.09 -10.08
C ALA A 245 -5.37 -2.30 -10.71
N ALA A 246 -6.70 -2.24 -10.87
CA ALA A 246 -7.50 -3.32 -11.44
C ALA A 246 -7.14 -3.58 -12.92
N VAL A 247 -7.11 -2.53 -13.74
CA VAL A 247 -6.78 -2.64 -15.17
C VAL A 247 -5.36 -3.16 -15.35
N PHE A 248 -4.39 -2.69 -14.55
CA PHE A 248 -3.01 -3.14 -14.67
C PHE A 248 -2.80 -4.60 -14.24
N SER A 249 -3.51 -5.04 -13.20
CA SER A 249 -3.48 -6.45 -12.73
C SER A 249 -4.18 -7.43 -13.68
N GLY A 250 -4.95 -6.93 -14.66
CA GLY A 250 -5.63 -7.75 -15.67
C GLY A 250 -7.11 -8.02 -15.34
N ASN A 251 -7.67 -7.26 -14.41
CA ASN A 251 -9.08 -7.30 -14.04
C ASN A 251 -9.90 -6.34 -14.92
N ALA A 252 -11.19 -6.62 -15.03
CA ALA A 252 -12.17 -5.58 -15.37
C ALA A 252 -12.67 -4.94 -14.07
N ILE A 253 -13.25 -3.74 -14.17
CA ILE A 253 -13.75 -3.03 -12.99
C ILE A 253 -15.09 -2.33 -13.24
N VAL A 254 -16.00 -2.45 -12.26
CA VAL A 254 -17.26 -1.71 -12.21
C VAL A 254 -17.26 -0.81 -10.98
N ILE A 255 -17.49 0.49 -11.16
CA ILE A 255 -17.32 1.52 -10.14
C ILE A 255 -18.67 2.19 -9.85
N LYS A 256 -19.22 1.95 -8.66
CA LYS A 256 -20.37 2.70 -8.14
C LYS A 256 -19.89 4.03 -7.57
N VAL A 257 -20.19 5.10 -8.29
CA VAL A 257 -19.88 6.47 -7.85
C VAL A 257 -20.95 6.94 -6.88
N SER A 258 -20.56 7.66 -5.82
CA SER A 258 -21.50 8.30 -4.92
C SER A 258 -22.45 9.23 -5.66
N GLU A 259 -23.70 9.22 -5.22
CA GLU A 259 -24.76 10.10 -5.66
C GLU A 259 -24.43 11.59 -5.51
N PHE A 260 -23.58 11.96 -4.55
CA PHE A 260 -23.09 13.33 -4.35
C PHE A 260 -21.94 13.73 -5.29
N ALA A 261 -21.47 12.81 -6.14
CA ALA A 261 -20.44 13.04 -7.15
C ALA A 261 -20.86 12.44 -8.51
N ALA A 262 -22.17 12.31 -8.73
CA ALA A 262 -22.70 11.62 -9.90
C ALA A 262 -22.51 12.44 -11.19
N TRP A 263 -22.51 13.78 -11.11
CA TRP A 263 -22.43 14.63 -12.28
C TRP A 263 -21.08 14.52 -12.99
N SER A 264 -19.98 14.58 -12.25
CA SER A 264 -18.64 14.42 -12.83
C SER A 264 -18.45 13.05 -13.47
N SER A 265 -19.11 12.01 -12.94
CA SER A 265 -18.99 10.64 -13.45
C SER A 265 -19.40 10.50 -14.93
N LEU A 266 -20.30 11.36 -15.44
CA LEU A 266 -20.69 11.36 -16.85
C LEU A 266 -19.53 11.75 -17.76
N TYR A 267 -18.80 12.80 -17.39
CA TYR A 267 -17.61 13.24 -18.12
C TYR A 267 -16.49 12.20 -18.04
N LEU A 268 -16.21 11.70 -16.84
CA LEU A 268 -15.16 10.70 -16.62
C LEU A 268 -15.45 9.40 -17.36
N GLY A 269 -16.72 8.96 -17.39
CA GLY A 269 -17.14 7.76 -18.13
C GLY A 269 -16.91 7.89 -19.63
N ARG A 270 -17.25 9.05 -20.23
CA ARG A 270 -16.96 9.32 -21.66
C ARG A 270 -15.47 9.34 -21.94
N ALA A 271 -14.69 10.04 -21.11
CA ALA A 271 -13.23 10.14 -21.25
C ALA A 271 -12.55 8.76 -21.16
N LEU A 272 -12.92 7.95 -20.17
CA LEU A 272 -12.38 6.60 -19.98
C LEU A 272 -12.69 5.71 -21.17
N ARG A 273 -13.94 5.72 -21.65
CA ARG A 273 -14.33 4.94 -22.83
C ARG A 273 -13.49 5.28 -24.05
N LEU A 274 -13.32 6.57 -24.34
CA LEU A 274 -12.49 7.02 -25.46
C LEU A 274 -11.02 6.61 -25.29
N CYS A 275 -10.48 6.65 -24.06
CA CYS A 275 -9.12 6.18 -23.78
C CYS A 275 -8.96 4.66 -24.00
N LEU A 276 -9.95 3.87 -23.61
CA LEU A 276 -9.95 2.42 -23.83
C LEU A 276 -10.04 2.09 -25.32
N GLU A 277 -10.94 2.74 -26.06
CA GLU A 277 -11.10 2.57 -27.50
C GLU A 277 -9.82 2.98 -28.26
N ALA A 278 -9.27 4.16 -27.97
CA ALA A 278 -8.06 4.67 -28.60
C ALA A 278 -6.82 3.81 -28.30
N SER A 279 -6.80 3.16 -27.13
CA SER A 279 -5.74 2.25 -26.75
C SER A 279 -5.96 0.81 -27.26
N GLY A 280 -7.09 0.52 -27.91
CA GLY A 280 -7.50 -0.80 -28.38
C GLY A 280 -7.73 -1.81 -27.25
N ALA A 281 -8.14 -1.34 -26.08
CA ALA A 281 -8.65 -2.16 -24.99
C ALA A 281 -10.16 -2.38 -25.16
N PRO A 282 -10.76 -3.43 -24.55
CA PRO A 282 -12.20 -3.62 -24.59
C PRO A 282 -12.94 -2.39 -24.00
N PRO A 283 -13.97 -1.84 -24.68
CA PRO A 283 -14.64 -0.63 -24.22
C PRO A 283 -15.41 -0.82 -22.90
N ASP A 284 -15.85 -2.05 -22.62
CA ASP A 284 -16.56 -2.41 -21.39
C ASP A 284 -15.63 -2.83 -20.23
N LEU A 285 -14.30 -2.68 -20.39
CA LEU A 285 -13.32 -3.05 -19.35
C LEU A 285 -13.48 -2.25 -18.05
N VAL A 286 -13.93 -1.00 -18.17
CA VAL A 286 -14.21 -0.10 -17.05
C VAL A 286 -15.64 0.42 -17.19
N GLN A 287 -16.47 0.17 -16.19
CA GLN A 287 -17.85 0.66 -16.16
C GLN A 287 -18.03 1.62 -14.99
N LEU A 288 -18.55 2.83 -15.24
CA LEU A 288 -19.05 3.70 -14.17
C LEU A 288 -20.57 3.51 -14.01
N ALA A 289 -21.02 3.55 -12.76
CA ALA A 289 -22.39 3.30 -12.36
C ALA A 289 -22.79 4.24 -11.20
N PRO A 290 -23.09 5.52 -11.47
CA PRO A 290 -23.70 6.38 -10.44
C PRO A 290 -25.02 5.73 -10.00
N GLY A 291 -25.28 5.66 -8.70
CA GLY A 291 -26.45 4.97 -8.19
C GLY A 291 -26.54 5.04 -6.67
N PHE A 292 -27.61 4.51 -6.10
CA PHE A 292 -27.86 4.52 -4.65
C PHE A 292 -27.32 3.26 -3.94
N ALA A 293 -27.79 2.99 -2.73
CA ALA A 293 -27.36 1.86 -1.92
C ALA A 293 -27.68 0.51 -2.57
N GLU A 294 -28.81 0.41 -3.26
CA GLU A 294 -29.29 -0.78 -3.97
C GLU A 294 -28.33 -1.19 -5.09
N ALA A 295 -27.82 -0.22 -5.85
CA ALA A 295 -26.80 -0.47 -6.86
C ALA A 295 -25.49 -0.97 -6.24
N GLY A 296 -25.10 -0.38 -5.10
CA GLY A 296 -23.93 -0.81 -4.34
C GLY A 296 -24.06 -2.26 -3.86
N LYS A 297 -25.22 -2.62 -3.28
CA LYS A 297 -25.52 -3.97 -2.85
C LYS A 297 -25.42 -4.97 -4.01
N ALA A 298 -26.07 -4.67 -5.14
CA ALA A 298 -26.03 -5.48 -6.34
C ALA A 298 -24.58 -5.71 -6.83
N LEU A 299 -23.74 -4.67 -6.77
CA LEU A 299 -22.33 -4.78 -7.14
C LEU A 299 -21.55 -5.70 -6.18
N VAL A 300 -21.78 -5.59 -4.87
CA VAL A 300 -21.13 -6.45 -3.87
C VAL A 300 -21.46 -7.93 -4.11
N GLU A 301 -22.71 -8.22 -4.46
CA GLU A 301 -23.20 -9.58 -4.61
C GLU A 301 -22.75 -10.26 -5.92
N ASP A 302 -22.41 -9.48 -6.96
CA ASP A 302 -22.18 -10.00 -8.31
C ASP A 302 -20.70 -9.92 -8.77
N CYS A 303 -19.84 -9.17 -8.06
CA CYS A 303 -18.42 -9.03 -8.38
C CYS A 303 -17.52 -10.12 -7.73
N ASP A 304 -16.31 -10.30 -8.26
CA ASP A 304 -15.37 -11.33 -7.78
C ASP A 304 -14.51 -10.84 -6.61
N LYS A 305 -14.37 -9.51 -6.46
CA LYS A 305 -13.74 -8.85 -5.32
C LYS A 305 -14.22 -7.40 -5.22
N LEU A 306 -14.50 -6.93 -4.02
CA LEU A 306 -14.96 -5.57 -3.80
C LEU A 306 -13.88 -4.69 -3.15
N ILE A 307 -13.75 -3.47 -3.64
CA ILE A 307 -13.11 -2.34 -3.01
C ILE A 307 -14.23 -1.43 -2.47
N PHE A 308 -14.23 -1.14 -1.18
CA PHE A 308 -15.13 -0.16 -0.60
C PHE A 308 -14.33 0.95 0.08
N VAL A 309 -14.62 2.19 -0.31
CA VAL A 309 -14.07 3.40 0.31
C VAL A 309 -15.23 4.23 0.87
N GLY A 310 -15.25 4.47 2.18
CA GLY A 310 -16.36 5.21 2.79
C GLY A 310 -16.47 5.08 4.30
N SER A 311 -17.65 5.29 4.87
CA SER A 311 -17.84 5.29 6.33
C SER A 311 -17.90 3.88 6.92
N VAL A 312 -17.54 3.78 8.20
CA VAL A 312 -17.57 2.51 8.95
C VAL A 312 -18.96 1.87 8.96
N ALA A 313 -20.00 2.69 9.12
CA ALA A 313 -21.38 2.21 9.14
C ALA A 313 -21.79 1.54 7.83
N VAL A 314 -21.35 2.07 6.69
CA VAL A 314 -21.62 1.46 5.37
C VAL A 314 -20.67 0.29 5.11
N GLY A 315 -19.42 0.36 5.55
CA GLY A 315 -18.46 -0.75 5.47
C GLY A 315 -18.97 -2.03 6.14
N ARG A 316 -19.63 -1.91 7.30
CA ARG A 316 -20.29 -3.05 7.98
C ARG A 316 -21.41 -3.66 7.11
N LYS A 317 -22.27 -2.83 6.52
CA LYS A 317 -23.33 -3.28 5.60
C LYS A 317 -22.76 -3.97 4.35
N VAL A 318 -21.65 -3.47 3.84
CA VAL A 318 -20.93 -4.08 2.71
C VAL A 318 -20.41 -5.47 3.08
N MET A 319 -19.79 -5.63 4.26
CA MET A 319 -19.35 -6.95 4.73
C MET A 319 -20.52 -7.92 4.90
N GLU A 320 -21.64 -7.45 5.47
CA GLU A 320 -22.85 -8.26 5.60
C GLU A 320 -23.36 -8.73 4.23
N SER A 321 -23.41 -7.84 3.23
CA SER A 321 -23.82 -8.18 1.86
C SER A 321 -22.84 -9.17 1.22
N ALA A 322 -21.53 -8.93 1.33
CA ALA A 322 -20.48 -9.77 0.78
C ALA A 322 -20.50 -11.19 1.37
N SER A 323 -20.83 -11.32 2.66
CA SER A 323 -20.94 -12.62 3.32
C SER A 323 -22.17 -13.43 2.90
N ARG A 324 -23.19 -12.77 2.34
CA ARG A 324 -24.46 -13.38 1.92
C ARG A 324 -24.57 -13.59 0.41
N ALA A 325 -23.60 -13.09 -0.35
CA ALA A 325 -23.52 -13.30 -1.78
C ALA A 325 -23.36 -14.79 -2.12
N GLU A 326 -23.73 -15.19 -3.34
CA GLU A 326 -23.65 -16.59 -3.79
C GLU A 326 -22.20 -17.12 -3.75
N ILE A 327 -21.26 -16.24 -4.12
CA ILE A 327 -19.84 -16.42 -3.89
C ILE A 327 -19.46 -15.56 -2.69
N LEU A 328 -18.65 -16.09 -1.77
CA LEU A 328 -18.11 -15.30 -0.67
C LEU A 328 -17.19 -14.20 -1.21
N THR A 329 -17.72 -13.00 -1.45
CA THR A 329 -17.01 -11.89 -2.08
C THR A 329 -15.94 -11.35 -1.12
N PRO A 330 -14.64 -11.45 -1.45
CA PRO A 330 -13.60 -10.81 -0.66
C PRO A 330 -13.73 -9.30 -0.76
N VAL A 331 -13.51 -8.59 0.35
CA VAL A 331 -13.58 -7.12 0.39
C VAL A 331 -12.25 -6.52 0.82
N ILE A 332 -11.93 -5.35 0.28
CA ILE A 332 -10.91 -4.43 0.78
C ILE A 332 -11.65 -3.19 1.28
N LEU A 333 -11.48 -2.84 2.56
CA LEU A 333 -12.19 -1.73 3.19
C LEU A 333 -11.21 -0.62 3.55
N GLU A 334 -11.37 0.55 2.92
CA GLU A 334 -10.70 1.80 3.32
C GLU A 334 -11.75 2.68 3.95
N LEU A 335 -11.74 2.72 5.27
CA LEU A 335 -12.74 3.43 6.03
C LEU A 335 -12.14 4.72 6.60
N GLY A 336 -12.98 5.44 7.33
CA GLY A 336 -12.64 6.73 7.91
C GLY A 336 -11.40 6.75 8.80
N GLY A 337 -10.96 7.96 9.11
CA GLY A 337 -9.83 8.27 9.96
C GLY A 337 -10.21 9.26 11.05
N LYS A 338 -9.39 9.31 12.11
CA LYS A 338 -9.43 10.38 13.11
C LYS A 338 -8.01 10.62 13.55
N ASP A 339 -7.20 10.98 12.57
CA ASP A 339 -5.77 10.72 12.61
C ASP A 339 -5.08 11.70 13.57
N PRO A 340 -4.19 11.20 14.46
CA PRO A 340 -3.47 12.04 15.40
C PRO A 340 -2.27 12.71 14.73
N PHE A 341 -2.06 13.97 15.08
CA PHE A 341 -0.85 14.74 14.78
C PHE A 341 -0.22 15.19 16.10
N VAL A 342 0.91 14.61 16.47
CA VAL A 342 1.62 14.93 17.72
C VAL A 342 2.63 16.05 17.50
N VAL A 343 2.61 17.08 18.33
CA VAL A 343 3.62 18.15 18.36
C VAL A 343 4.39 18.07 19.67
N CYS A 344 5.65 17.68 19.58
CA CYS A 344 6.55 17.49 20.72
C CYS A 344 6.99 18.82 21.34
N GLU A 345 7.47 18.78 22.60
CA GLU A 345 7.96 19.97 23.33
C GLU A 345 9.25 20.59 22.75
N ASP A 346 9.95 19.85 21.90
CA ASP A 346 11.17 20.25 21.18
C ASP A 346 10.88 20.73 19.75
N ALA A 347 9.62 20.66 19.31
CA ALA A 347 9.20 21.22 18.02
C ALA A 347 9.32 22.74 18.03
N THR A 348 9.89 23.29 16.97
CA THR A 348 9.84 24.74 16.73
C THR A 348 8.51 25.08 16.07
N VAL A 349 7.64 25.80 16.80
CA VAL A 349 6.35 26.26 16.26
C VAL A 349 6.57 27.49 15.38
N ASP A 350 7.12 27.30 14.20
CA ASP A 350 7.34 28.34 13.20
C ASP A 350 6.18 28.44 12.19
N GLU A 351 6.31 29.33 11.21
CA GLU A 351 5.29 29.51 10.16
C GLU A 351 5.16 28.26 9.28
N ALA A 352 6.23 27.50 9.06
CA ALA A 352 6.22 26.31 8.22
C ALA A 352 5.38 25.20 8.87
N LEU A 353 5.59 24.90 10.16
CA LEU A 353 4.78 23.94 10.90
C LEU A 353 3.30 24.37 10.93
N VAL A 354 3.03 25.66 11.17
CA VAL A 354 1.65 26.17 11.23
C VAL A 354 0.96 26.04 9.87
N GLN A 355 1.64 26.36 8.76
CA GLN A 355 1.13 26.15 7.41
C GLN A 355 0.88 24.67 7.10
N LEU A 356 1.82 23.81 7.48
CA LEU A 356 1.72 22.36 7.32
C LEU A 356 0.47 21.80 8.04
N VAL A 357 0.28 22.18 9.30
CA VAL A 357 -0.87 21.79 10.12
C VAL A 357 -2.19 22.28 9.53
N VAL A 358 -2.27 23.56 9.16
CA VAL A 358 -3.49 24.15 8.59
C VAL A 358 -3.81 23.50 7.23
N ARG A 359 -2.81 23.24 6.39
CA ARG A 359 -3.00 22.53 5.11
C ARG A 359 -3.48 21.10 5.35
N GLY A 360 -2.90 20.38 6.31
CA GLY A 360 -3.33 19.03 6.67
C GLY A 360 -4.77 18.96 7.16
N ALA A 361 -5.16 19.89 8.03
CA ALA A 361 -6.51 19.92 8.63
C ALA A 361 -7.60 20.39 7.67
N PHE A 362 -7.31 21.36 6.80
CA PHE A 362 -8.34 22.06 6.02
C PHE A 362 -8.29 21.84 4.51
N GLN A 363 -7.34 21.06 3.98
CA GLN A 363 -7.38 20.67 2.56
C GLN A 363 -8.74 20.01 2.24
N ASN A 364 -9.39 20.47 1.17
CA ASN A 364 -10.73 20.04 0.79
C ASN A 364 -11.78 20.23 1.92
N MET A 365 -11.67 21.31 2.70
CA MET A 365 -12.49 21.58 3.89
C MET A 365 -12.45 20.45 4.93
N GLY A 366 -11.30 19.80 5.08
CA GLY A 366 -11.14 18.66 6.00
C GLY A 366 -11.90 17.40 5.60
N GLN A 367 -12.48 17.34 4.39
CA GLN A 367 -13.16 16.17 3.84
C GLN A 367 -12.14 15.18 3.26
N ASN A 368 -11.19 14.77 4.09
CA ASN A 368 -10.06 13.92 3.72
C ASN A 368 -9.93 12.77 4.73
N CYS A 369 -9.97 11.52 4.25
CA CYS A 369 -9.94 10.35 5.15
C CYS A 369 -8.64 10.27 5.95
N ALA A 370 -7.52 10.60 5.31
CA ALA A 370 -6.19 10.57 5.92
C ALA A 370 -5.76 11.97 6.43
N GLY A 371 -6.72 12.86 6.69
CA GLY A 371 -6.46 14.19 7.24
C GLY A 371 -6.32 14.15 8.75
N PRO A 372 -5.30 14.81 9.35
CA PRO A 372 -5.21 14.91 10.80
C PRO A 372 -6.38 15.73 11.37
N GLU A 373 -7.11 15.14 12.32
CA GLU A 373 -8.21 15.81 13.02
C GLU A 373 -7.91 16.04 14.51
N ARG A 374 -6.99 15.26 15.10
CA ARG A 374 -6.61 15.34 16.53
C ARG A 374 -5.17 15.81 16.67
N PHE A 375 -4.99 17.06 17.06
CA PHE A 375 -3.68 17.66 17.26
C PHE A 375 -3.31 17.53 18.73
N ILE A 376 -2.38 16.63 19.05
CA ILE A 376 -1.95 16.32 20.41
C ILE A 376 -0.67 17.11 20.67
N VAL A 377 -0.77 18.15 21.48
CA VAL A 377 0.29 19.16 21.62
C VAL A 377 0.82 19.19 23.04
N TYR A 378 2.14 19.15 23.17
CA TYR A 378 2.80 19.11 24.46
C TYR A 378 2.69 20.47 25.16
N ASP A 379 2.57 20.44 26.49
CA ASP A 379 2.28 21.61 27.33
C ASP A 379 3.16 22.83 27.00
N LYS A 380 4.47 22.61 26.88
CA LYS A 380 5.48 23.66 26.64
C LYS A 380 5.23 24.50 25.37
N VAL A 381 4.67 23.90 24.33
CA VAL A 381 4.42 24.57 23.04
C VAL A 381 2.95 24.83 22.78
N TYR A 382 2.05 24.37 23.65
CA TYR A 382 0.61 24.37 23.49
C TYR A 382 0.02 25.76 23.21
N ASP A 383 0.28 26.72 24.10
CA ASP A 383 -0.35 28.04 24.01
C ASP A 383 0.13 28.80 22.75
N THR A 384 1.41 28.67 22.40
CA THR A 384 1.98 29.27 21.19
C THR A 384 1.42 28.61 19.92
N PHE A 385 1.29 27.28 19.92
CA PHE A 385 0.70 26.53 18.82
C PHE A 385 -0.76 26.92 18.59
N CYS A 386 -1.58 26.91 19.64
CA CYS A 386 -2.99 27.28 19.57
C CYS A 386 -3.18 28.69 18.99
N GLN A 387 -2.40 29.65 19.50
CA GLN A 387 -2.48 31.04 19.04
C GLN A 387 -2.11 31.19 17.56
N LYS A 388 -0.94 30.66 17.15
CA LYS A 388 -0.46 30.80 15.77
C LYS A 388 -1.35 30.10 14.75
N VAL A 389 -1.86 28.91 15.08
CA VAL A 389 -2.81 28.18 14.24
C VAL A 389 -4.11 28.97 14.10
N ALA A 390 -4.68 29.45 15.21
CA ALA A 390 -5.89 30.27 15.16
C ALA A 390 -5.69 31.56 14.37
N ASP A 391 -4.55 32.24 14.51
CA ASP A 391 -4.23 33.47 13.76
C ASP A 391 -4.12 33.25 12.26
N LEU A 392 -3.58 32.10 11.82
CA LEU A 392 -3.57 31.74 10.40
C LEU A 392 -4.97 31.38 9.91
N VAL A 393 -5.71 30.58 10.66
CA VAL A 393 -7.06 30.12 10.27
C VAL A 393 -8.03 31.29 10.10
N ARG A 394 -7.96 32.33 10.95
CA ARG A 394 -8.78 33.54 10.82
C ARG A 394 -8.51 34.34 9.53
N LYS A 395 -7.38 34.11 8.87
CA LYS A 395 -7.00 34.79 7.61
C LYS A 395 -7.45 34.02 6.38
N LEU A 396 -7.93 32.78 6.53
CA LEU A 396 -8.38 31.97 5.40
C LEU A 396 -9.63 32.58 4.78
N ARG A 397 -9.62 32.71 3.46
CA ARG A 397 -10.75 33.22 2.68
C ARG A 397 -11.61 32.06 2.22
N GLN A 398 -12.84 32.02 2.69
CA GLN A 398 -13.83 31.04 2.27
C GLN A 398 -14.72 31.61 1.16
N GLY A 399 -15.06 30.80 0.15
CA GLY A 399 -15.94 31.26 -0.92
C GLY A 399 -16.16 30.26 -2.05
N PRO A 400 -16.97 30.63 -3.06
CA PRO A 400 -17.18 29.82 -4.25
C PRO A 400 -15.91 29.79 -5.13
N PRO A 401 -15.30 28.62 -5.36
CA PRO A 401 -13.95 28.52 -5.93
C PRO A 401 -13.86 28.83 -7.43
N LEU A 402 -14.99 28.82 -8.15
CA LEU A 402 -15.07 29.12 -9.58
C LEU A 402 -15.62 30.52 -9.88
N GLY A 403 -15.86 31.33 -8.84
CA GLY A 403 -16.29 32.71 -9.00
C GLY A 403 -15.14 33.66 -9.36
N PRO A 404 -15.42 34.97 -9.55
CA PRO A 404 -14.40 35.98 -9.86
C PRO A 404 -13.26 36.06 -8.83
N GLU A 405 -13.57 35.82 -7.55
CA GLU A 405 -12.59 35.79 -6.46
C GLU A 405 -11.95 34.40 -6.27
N GLY A 406 -12.33 33.41 -7.08
CA GLY A 406 -11.91 32.02 -7.00
C GLY A 406 -10.40 31.79 -6.85
N PRO A 407 -9.52 32.49 -7.60
CA PRO A 407 -8.06 32.35 -7.44
C PRO A 407 -7.53 32.75 -6.07
N SER A 408 -8.33 33.47 -5.28
CA SER A 408 -8.01 33.94 -3.94
C SER A 408 -8.74 33.17 -2.85
N VAL A 409 -9.61 32.22 -3.19
CA VAL A 409 -10.32 31.38 -2.22
C VAL A 409 -9.37 30.31 -1.69
N ASP A 410 -9.18 30.30 -0.37
CA ASP A 410 -8.36 29.30 0.33
C ASP A 410 -9.21 28.08 0.75
N CYS A 411 -10.51 28.28 0.99
CA CYS A 411 -11.44 27.31 1.54
C CYS A 411 -12.76 27.27 0.75
N GLY A 412 -13.13 26.10 0.24
CA GLY A 412 -14.35 25.91 -0.56
C GLY A 412 -15.62 25.64 0.26
N ALA A 413 -16.59 24.98 -0.38
CA ALA A 413 -17.80 24.49 0.25
C ALA A 413 -17.67 23.02 0.69
N CYS A 414 -18.49 22.60 1.66
CA CYS A 414 -18.67 21.20 1.98
C CYS A 414 -19.61 20.55 0.96
N VAL A 415 -19.43 19.25 0.67
CA VAL A 415 -20.23 18.56 -0.36
C VAL A 415 -21.55 18.07 0.20
N HIS A 416 -21.47 17.40 1.36
CA HIS A 416 -22.54 16.57 1.87
C HIS A 416 -23.43 17.35 2.84
N PRO A 417 -24.68 17.69 2.46
CA PRO A 417 -25.54 18.58 3.26
C PRO A 417 -25.74 18.13 4.72
N PRO A 418 -25.99 16.83 5.02
CA PRO A 418 -26.16 16.37 6.40
C PRO A 418 -24.92 16.58 7.29
N SER A 419 -23.73 16.66 6.71
CA SER A 419 -22.48 16.78 7.48
C SER A 419 -22.42 18.09 8.27
N LEU A 420 -23.02 19.19 7.78
CA LEU A 420 -22.98 20.47 8.49
C LEU A 420 -23.78 20.47 9.78
N LEU A 421 -24.86 19.67 9.87
CA LEU A 421 -25.59 19.49 11.13
C LEU A 421 -24.72 18.71 12.12
N ASN A 422 -23.98 17.71 11.62
CA ASN A 422 -23.05 16.94 12.42
C ASN A 422 -21.90 17.81 12.95
N TYR A 423 -21.32 18.67 12.11
CA TYR A 423 -20.24 19.59 12.51
C TYR A 423 -20.70 20.48 13.67
N GLN A 424 -21.86 21.13 13.54
CA GLN A 424 -22.40 21.98 14.60
C GLN A 424 -22.63 21.20 15.89
N ARG A 425 -23.25 20.00 15.80
CA ARG A 425 -23.47 19.13 16.96
C ARG A 425 -22.17 18.79 17.69
N LEU A 426 -21.09 18.48 16.95
CA LEU A 426 -19.79 18.14 17.53
C LEU A 426 -19.12 19.35 18.19
N VAL A 427 -19.22 20.55 17.59
CA VAL A 427 -18.72 21.79 18.19
C VAL A 427 -19.49 22.14 19.46
N ASP A 428 -20.83 22.10 19.40
CA ASP A 428 -21.70 22.45 20.53
C ASP A 428 -21.44 21.52 21.73
N ASP A 429 -21.32 20.21 21.51
CA ASP A 429 -20.97 19.22 22.55
C ASP A 429 -19.61 19.53 23.19
N ALA A 430 -18.60 19.82 22.37
CA ALA A 430 -17.27 20.14 22.85
C ALA A 430 -17.26 21.41 23.71
N VAL A 431 -17.93 22.47 23.25
CA VAL A 431 -18.03 23.75 23.99
C VAL A 431 -18.81 23.56 25.29
N GLN A 432 -19.91 22.81 25.27
CA GLN A 432 -20.69 22.50 26.48
C GLN A 432 -19.85 21.77 27.54
N LYS A 433 -18.89 20.95 27.11
CA LYS A 433 -17.97 20.19 27.96
C LYS A 433 -16.66 20.93 28.27
N GLY A 434 -16.52 22.19 27.86
CA GLY A 434 -15.43 23.07 28.27
C GLY A 434 -14.34 23.34 27.23
N ALA A 435 -14.45 22.84 25.99
CA ALA A 435 -13.57 23.26 24.91
C ALA A 435 -13.81 24.73 24.55
N LYS A 436 -12.78 25.39 24.01
CA LYS A 436 -12.88 26.77 23.54
C LYS A 436 -12.76 26.84 22.02
N VAL A 437 -13.61 27.66 21.41
CA VAL A 437 -13.51 28.02 19.99
C VAL A 437 -12.55 29.19 19.86
N LEU A 438 -11.40 28.97 19.19
CA LEU A 438 -10.43 30.04 18.91
C LEU A 438 -10.70 30.74 17.58
N SER A 439 -11.29 30.04 16.62
CA SER A 439 -11.70 30.54 15.31
C SER A 439 -12.85 29.68 14.77
N GLY A 440 -13.73 30.28 13.97
CA GLY A 440 -14.85 29.57 13.34
C GLY A 440 -15.94 29.14 14.33
N GLY A 441 -16.37 27.88 14.21
CA GLY A 441 -17.30 27.21 15.14
C GLY A 441 -18.75 27.19 14.69
N LYS A 442 -19.05 27.70 13.49
CA LYS A 442 -20.42 27.85 13.00
C LYS A 442 -20.51 27.75 11.48
N ARG A 443 -21.74 27.61 11.01
CA ARG A 443 -22.08 27.75 9.59
C ARG A 443 -21.84 29.18 9.11
N ASN A 444 -21.33 29.30 7.88
CA ASN A 444 -21.20 30.58 7.20
C ASN A 444 -22.42 30.83 6.31
N SER A 445 -23.51 31.28 6.94
CA SER A 445 -24.79 31.52 6.25
C SER A 445 -24.71 32.58 5.15
N ASP A 446 -23.72 33.47 5.21
CA ASP A 446 -23.56 34.58 4.27
C ASP A 446 -23.08 34.09 2.90
N LEU A 447 -22.30 32.99 2.86
CA LEU A 447 -21.82 32.37 1.63
C LEU A 447 -22.78 31.32 1.07
N GLY A 448 -23.63 30.73 1.92
CA GLY A 448 -24.64 29.76 1.50
C GLY A 448 -24.73 28.54 2.42
N ALA A 449 -25.65 27.63 2.09
CA ALA A 449 -26.02 26.55 3.00
C ALA A 449 -24.94 25.47 3.19
N GLN A 450 -23.98 25.34 2.27
CA GLN A 450 -22.88 24.35 2.30
C GLN A 450 -21.57 24.89 2.90
N PHE A 451 -21.55 26.11 3.42
CA PHE A 451 -20.33 26.68 4.00
C PHE A 451 -20.32 26.54 5.53
N PHE A 452 -19.22 26.00 6.04
CA PHE A 452 -18.91 25.92 7.47
C PHE A 452 -17.55 26.57 7.71
N GLU A 453 -17.45 27.46 8.71
CA GLU A 453 -16.22 28.20 8.96
C GLU A 453 -15.09 27.25 9.40
N PRO A 454 -13.87 27.34 8.83
CA PRO A 454 -12.71 26.63 9.34
C PRO A 454 -12.53 26.85 10.85
N THR A 455 -12.64 25.77 11.62
CA THR A 455 -12.81 25.84 13.07
C THR A 455 -11.58 25.33 13.80
N VAL A 456 -11.14 26.07 14.83
CA VAL A 456 -10.08 25.65 15.75
C VAL A 456 -10.68 25.52 17.15
N LEU A 457 -10.68 24.30 17.68
CA LEU A 457 -11.07 24.00 19.05
C LEU A 457 -9.81 23.69 19.88
N CYS A 458 -9.67 24.33 21.03
CA CYS A 458 -8.66 23.97 22.01
C CYS A 458 -9.29 23.46 23.31
N ASP A 459 -8.45 22.89 24.16
CA ASP A 459 -8.81 22.25 25.42
C ASP A 459 -9.77 21.06 25.20
N VAL A 460 -9.60 20.32 24.09
CA VAL A 460 -10.42 19.15 23.78
C VAL A 460 -10.00 17.97 24.67
N THR A 461 -11.00 17.26 25.21
CA THR A 461 -10.81 16.09 26.08
C THR A 461 -11.47 14.84 25.48
N GLU A 462 -11.10 13.66 25.96
CA GLU A 462 -11.63 12.37 25.46
C GLU A 462 -13.14 12.17 25.71
N GLU A 463 -13.74 12.95 26.63
CA GLU A 463 -15.18 12.92 26.95
C GLU A 463 -16.05 13.63 25.91
N MET A 464 -15.43 14.45 25.05
CA MET A 464 -16.11 15.19 23.99
C MET A 464 -16.34 14.29 22.78
N LEU A 465 -17.51 14.39 22.15
CA LEU A 465 -17.85 13.53 21.01
C LEU A 465 -16.86 13.73 19.85
N ILE A 466 -16.37 14.95 19.66
CA ILE A 466 -15.40 15.28 18.62
C ILE A 466 -14.04 14.58 18.79
N ALA A 467 -13.73 14.05 19.98
CA ALA A 467 -12.51 13.26 20.18
C ALA A 467 -12.63 11.83 19.64
N GLN A 468 -13.85 11.28 19.54
CA GLN A 468 -14.12 9.87 19.27
C GLN A 468 -14.86 9.61 17.95
N GLU A 469 -15.59 10.60 17.46
CA GLU A 469 -16.32 10.55 16.19
C GLU A 469 -15.49 11.20 15.08
N GLU A 470 -15.42 10.55 13.93
CA GLU A 470 -14.88 11.14 12.70
C GLU A 470 -15.72 12.38 12.34
N THR A 471 -15.05 13.52 12.19
CA THR A 471 -15.74 14.75 11.77
C THR A 471 -15.93 14.72 10.27
N PHE A 472 -14.87 14.42 9.50
CA PHE A 472 -14.83 14.52 8.05
C PHE A 472 -15.26 15.91 7.56
N GLY A 473 -14.65 16.94 8.14
CA GLY A 473 -15.02 18.34 7.97
C GLY A 473 -14.01 19.30 8.58
N PRO A 474 -14.24 20.62 8.45
CA PRO A 474 -13.21 21.63 8.69
C PRO A 474 -13.10 21.99 10.18
N ILE A 475 -12.74 21.02 11.03
CA ILE A 475 -12.55 21.22 12.47
C ILE A 475 -11.21 20.63 12.93
N LEU A 476 -10.34 21.51 13.40
CA LEU A 476 -9.05 21.20 14.00
C LEU A 476 -9.22 21.13 15.52
N SER A 477 -9.07 19.93 16.11
CA SER A 477 -9.23 19.69 17.54
C SER A 477 -7.88 19.56 18.25
N ILE A 478 -7.57 20.45 19.20
CA ILE A 478 -6.29 20.49 19.91
C ILE A 478 -6.44 19.93 21.33
N PHE A 479 -5.63 18.92 21.64
CA PHE A 479 -5.50 18.25 22.93
C PHE A 479 -4.20 18.71 23.60
N ARG A 480 -4.26 18.97 24.90
CA ARG A 480 -3.09 19.34 25.71
C ARG A 480 -2.52 18.09 26.39
N VAL A 481 -1.21 17.91 26.33
CA VAL A 481 -0.49 16.88 27.10
C VAL A 481 0.19 17.53 28.31
N PRO A 482 -0.37 17.44 29.53
CA PRO A 482 0.09 18.18 30.72
C PRO A 482 1.26 17.46 31.43
N PHE A 483 2.21 16.94 30.67
CA PHE A 483 3.39 16.24 31.17
C PHE A 483 4.63 16.66 30.38
N GLU A 484 5.81 16.35 30.92
CA GLU A 484 7.10 16.64 30.30
C GLU A 484 7.90 15.34 30.03
N GLY A 485 8.84 15.43 29.08
CA GLY A 485 9.77 14.34 28.75
C GLY A 485 9.06 13.02 28.44
N ARG A 486 9.59 11.90 28.97
CA ARG A 486 9.05 10.56 28.67
C ARG A 486 7.60 10.32 29.14
N LYS A 487 7.13 11.06 30.15
CA LYS A 487 5.72 10.96 30.57
C LYS A 487 4.80 11.59 29.53
N ALA A 488 5.24 12.67 28.89
CA ALA A 488 4.52 13.28 27.78
C ALA A 488 4.43 12.32 26.58
N ASP A 489 5.52 11.62 26.24
CA ASP A 489 5.51 10.62 25.17
C ASP A 489 4.54 9.47 25.44
N ALA A 490 4.53 8.96 26.68
CA ALA A 490 3.60 7.91 27.08
C ALA A 490 2.14 8.37 26.99
N GLU A 491 1.83 9.60 27.41
CA GLU A 491 0.48 10.15 27.34
C GLU A 491 0.05 10.49 25.91
N ALA A 492 0.96 11.04 25.09
CA ALA A 492 0.69 11.32 23.68
C ALA A 492 0.38 10.03 22.91
N LEU A 493 1.14 8.96 23.15
CA LEU A 493 0.86 7.64 22.59
C LEU A 493 -0.47 7.08 23.08
N ARG A 494 -0.79 7.23 24.38
CA ARG A 494 -2.08 6.80 24.94
C ARG A 494 -3.25 7.51 24.25
N LEU A 495 -3.20 8.84 24.15
CA LEU A 495 -4.22 9.65 23.49
C LEU A 495 -4.32 9.31 22.00
N ALA A 496 -3.19 9.18 21.30
CA ALA A 496 -3.16 8.83 19.88
C ALA A 496 -3.85 7.48 19.62
N ASN A 497 -3.48 6.45 20.40
CA ASN A 497 -3.91 5.07 20.21
C ASN A 497 -5.28 4.74 20.82
N ALA A 498 -5.82 5.58 21.71
CA ALA A 498 -7.15 5.42 22.31
C ALA A 498 -8.29 5.49 21.28
N CYS A 499 -8.04 6.07 20.10
CA CYS A 499 -9.04 6.15 19.06
C CYS A 499 -9.35 4.77 18.44
N ARG A 500 -10.62 4.57 18.10
CA ARG A 500 -11.08 3.37 17.37
C ARG A 500 -10.55 3.30 15.94
N PHE A 501 -10.21 4.45 15.35
CA PHE A 501 -9.64 4.56 14.02
C PHE A 501 -8.12 4.39 14.07
N ALA A 502 -7.55 3.87 12.98
CA ALA A 502 -6.12 3.60 12.85
C ALA A 502 -5.70 3.66 11.38
N LEU A 503 -6.05 4.75 10.69
CA LEU A 503 -5.70 4.97 9.29
C LEU A 503 -4.27 5.50 9.18
N SER A 504 -4.04 6.74 9.62
CA SER A 504 -2.72 7.37 9.61
C SER A 504 -2.36 8.05 10.92
N SER A 505 -1.11 8.52 11.03
CA SER A 505 -0.60 9.24 12.20
C SER A 505 0.60 10.11 11.82
N CYS A 506 0.83 11.19 12.57
CA CYS A 506 2.00 12.04 12.35
C CYS A 506 2.62 12.45 13.69
N ALA A 507 3.94 12.65 13.72
CA ALA A 507 4.63 13.29 14.83
C ALA A 507 5.63 14.34 14.33
N HIS A 508 5.73 15.46 15.03
CA HIS A 508 6.60 16.57 14.68
C HIS A 508 7.43 17.03 15.90
N GLY A 509 8.75 17.11 15.74
CA GLY A 509 9.73 17.41 16.79
C GLY A 509 11.15 17.01 16.42
N ASP A 510 11.98 16.68 17.41
CA ASP A 510 13.28 16.03 17.14
C ASP A 510 13.09 14.74 16.32
N GLU A 511 13.91 14.54 15.29
CA GLU A 511 13.78 13.43 14.33
C GLU A 511 13.74 12.06 15.02
N THR A 512 14.63 11.82 16.00
CA THR A 512 14.71 10.52 16.68
C THR A 512 13.48 10.28 17.53
N ARG A 513 12.98 11.33 18.20
CA ARG A 513 11.79 11.27 19.04
C ARG A 513 10.52 11.12 18.21
N ALA A 514 10.39 11.86 17.12
CA ALA A 514 9.26 11.77 16.21
C ALA A 514 9.20 10.40 15.52
N GLU A 515 10.34 9.84 15.10
CA GLU A 515 10.42 8.46 14.60
C GLU A 515 10.01 7.46 15.69
N TYR A 516 10.48 7.64 16.93
CA TYR A 516 10.06 6.80 18.05
C TYR A 516 8.53 6.79 18.21
N LEU A 517 7.89 7.96 18.22
CA LEU A 517 6.42 8.05 18.32
C LEU A 517 5.74 7.35 17.14
N CYS A 518 6.18 7.62 15.90
CA CYS A 518 5.60 7.02 14.69
C CYS A 518 5.65 5.48 14.69
N ARG A 519 6.69 4.90 15.27
CA ARG A 519 6.83 3.44 15.40
C ARG A 519 5.90 2.81 16.43
N HIS A 520 5.35 3.60 17.34
CA HIS A 520 4.50 3.15 18.44
C HIS A 520 3.04 3.60 18.29
N PHE A 521 2.71 4.41 17.27
CA PHE A 521 1.33 4.65 16.90
C PHE A 521 0.68 3.39 16.35
N GLU A 522 -0.56 3.16 16.77
CA GLU A 522 -1.43 2.13 16.21
C GLU A 522 -2.16 2.70 14.99
N ALA A 523 -1.44 2.86 13.89
CA ALA A 523 -1.97 3.34 12.62
C ALA A 523 -1.38 2.56 11.43
N GLY A 524 -2.13 2.47 10.33
CA GLY A 524 -1.67 1.80 9.12
C GLY A 524 -0.52 2.52 8.43
N MET A 525 -0.44 3.84 8.60
CA MET A 525 0.56 4.72 8.02
C MET A 525 1.04 5.74 9.06
N ALA A 526 2.28 6.21 8.89
CA ALA A 526 2.87 7.20 9.78
C ALA A 526 3.83 8.14 9.04
N SER A 527 3.80 9.41 9.40
CA SER A 527 4.66 10.46 8.84
C SER A 527 5.49 11.15 9.94
N VAL A 528 6.81 11.21 9.73
CA VAL A 528 7.76 11.87 10.65
C VAL A 528 8.02 13.29 10.13
N ASN A 529 7.83 14.29 10.99
CA ASN A 529 8.06 15.70 10.71
C ASN A 529 7.32 16.24 9.47
N ASP A 530 6.25 15.57 9.07
CA ASP A 530 5.45 15.88 7.89
C ASP A 530 3.98 15.49 8.12
N VAL A 531 3.11 15.77 7.14
CA VAL A 531 1.71 15.34 7.11
C VAL A 531 1.51 14.14 6.19
N GLU A 532 0.41 13.43 6.40
CA GLU A 532 0.05 12.20 5.69
C GLU A 532 -0.09 12.35 4.17
N GLY A 533 -0.21 13.58 3.64
CA GLY A 533 -0.14 13.80 2.19
C GLY A 533 1.12 13.20 1.55
N THR A 534 2.23 13.11 2.28
CA THR A 534 3.52 12.64 1.78
C THR A 534 3.60 11.11 1.66
N THR A 535 3.05 10.36 2.61
CA THR A 535 2.93 8.89 2.51
C THR A 535 1.97 8.51 1.39
N TYR A 536 0.88 9.27 1.20
CA TYR A 536 -0.05 9.08 0.08
C TYR A 536 0.64 9.24 -1.27
N LEU A 537 1.50 10.26 -1.44
CA LEU A 537 2.25 10.46 -2.67
C LEU A 537 3.33 9.39 -2.89
N SER A 538 3.76 8.70 -1.85
CA SER A 538 4.73 7.62 -1.93
C SER A 538 4.07 6.31 -2.39
N GLN A 539 3.67 6.23 -3.66
CA GLN A 539 2.83 5.15 -4.22
C GLN A 539 3.44 3.73 -4.19
N SER A 540 4.73 3.61 -3.83
CA SER A 540 5.35 2.32 -3.52
C SER A 540 5.01 1.79 -2.12
N LEU A 541 4.54 2.65 -1.22
CA LEU A 541 4.12 2.26 0.13
C LEU A 541 2.67 1.76 0.12
N PRO A 542 2.31 0.86 1.03
CA PRO A 542 0.93 0.44 1.20
C PRO A 542 0.11 1.60 1.79
N PHE A 543 -1.06 1.85 1.20
CA PHE A 543 -2.07 2.74 1.77
C PHE A 543 -3.18 1.90 2.40
N GLY A 544 -3.51 2.19 3.65
CA GLY A 544 -4.68 1.64 4.34
C GLY A 544 -4.50 1.38 5.84
N GLY A 545 -5.62 1.37 6.57
CA GLY A 545 -5.66 1.31 8.03
C GLY A 545 -5.88 -0.08 8.64
N PHE A 546 -6.13 -0.09 9.96
CA PHE A 546 -6.71 -1.23 10.68
C PHE A 546 -7.75 -0.75 11.73
N LYS A 547 -8.24 -1.63 12.61
CA LYS A 547 -9.39 -1.35 13.52
C LYS A 547 -10.64 -0.94 12.72
N ASP A 548 -11.35 0.11 13.16
CA ASP A 548 -12.52 0.63 12.44
C ASP A 548 -12.15 1.30 11.10
N SER A 549 -10.87 1.60 10.84
CA SER A 549 -10.41 2.12 9.53
C SER A 549 -10.34 1.06 8.43
N GLY A 550 -10.73 -0.19 8.72
CA GLY A 550 -10.90 -1.25 7.72
C GLY A 550 -9.71 -2.20 7.64
N PHE A 551 -9.51 -2.81 6.46
CA PHE A 551 -8.47 -3.81 6.24
C PHE A 551 -8.19 -4.04 4.75
N GLY A 552 -7.00 -4.59 4.48
CA GLY A 552 -6.43 -4.70 3.14
C GLY A 552 -5.72 -3.41 2.73
N ARG A 553 -5.16 -3.34 1.52
CA ARG A 553 -4.34 -2.20 1.08
C ARG A 553 -4.66 -1.84 -0.37
N PHE A 554 -4.54 -0.55 -0.70
CA PHE A 554 -4.93 0.01 -1.99
C PHE A 554 -3.76 0.54 -2.84
N ALA A 555 -2.64 0.90 -2.21
CA ALA A 555 -1.42 1.34 -2.87
C ALA A 555 -0.28 0.33 -2.70
N GLY A 556 0.86 0.61 -3.35
CA GLY A 556 2.03 -0.24 -3.31
C GLY A 556 1.84 -1.60 -3.99
N PRO A 557 2.86 -2.47 -3.87
CA PRO A 557 2.78 -3.86 -4.32
C PRO A 557 1.61 -4.63 -3.70
N GLU A 558 1.27 -4.31 -2.46
CA GLU A 558 0.19 -4.92 -1.68
C GLU A 558 -1.16 -4.64 -2.34
N GLY A 559 -1.42 -3.41 -2.77
CA GLY A 559 -2.65 -3.04 -3.47
C GLY A 559 -2.79 -3.69 -4.85
N LEU A 560 -1.69 -3.80 -5.60
CA LEU A 560 -1.70 -4.52 -6.88
C LEU A 560 -1.97 -6.01 -6.70
N ARG A 561 -1.24 -6.65 -5.77
CA ARG A 561 -1.36 -8.09 -5.48
C ARG A 561 -2.69 -8.43 -4.82
N GLY A 562 -3.26 -7.50 -4.05
CA GLY A 562 -4.57 -7.62 -3.44
C GLY A 562 -5.71 -7.81 -4.45
N LEU A 563 -5.48 -7.49 -5.72
CA LEU A 563 -6.41 -7.71 -6.84
C LEU A 563 -6.09 -8.96 -7.66
N CYS A 564 -5.27 -9.85 -7.10
CA CYS A 564 -4.92 -11.13 -7.70
C CYS A 564 -5.21 -12.28 -6.73
N HIS A 565 -5.40 -13.47 -7.27
CA HIS A 565 -5.29 -14.73 -6.54
C HIS A 565 -3.83 -15.19 -6.51
N GLU A 566 -3.33 -15.53 -5.33
CA GLU A 566 -2.00 -16.14 -5.19
C GLU A 566 -2.02 -17.61 -5.57
N ARG A 567 -1.48 -17.93 -6.74
CA ARG A 567 -1.43 -19.30 -7.24
C ARG A 567 -0.06 -19.91 -6.98
N SER A 568 -0.01 -20.92 -6.12
CA SER A 568 1.21 -21.71 -5.91
C SER A 568 1.36 -22.77 -7.00
N ILE A 569 2.50 -22.76 -7.70
CA ILE A 569 2.83 -23.77 -8.71
C ILE A 569 4.14 -24.45 -8.34
N VAL A 570 4.08 -25.78 -8.27
CA VAL A 570 5.24 -26.65 -8.11
C VAL A 570 5.38 -27.52 -9.34
N GLN A 571 6.56 -27.48 -9.97
CA GLN A 571 6.86 -28.32 -11.13
C GLN A 571 8.17 -29.07 -10.94
N ASN A 572 8.34 -30.19 -11.63
CA ASN A 572 9.62 -30.89 -11.64
C ASN A 572 10.70 -30.02 -12.31
N ARG A 573 11.91 -30.02 -11.75
CA ARG A 573 13.07 -29.38 -12.39
C ARG A 573 13.42 -30.05 -13.71
N ALA A 574 13.25 -31.36 -13.80
CA ALA A 574 13.46 -32.13 -15.01
C ALA A 574 12.23 -32.96 -15.34
N THR A 575 11.79 -32.91 -16.60
CA THR A 575 10.55 -33.55 -17.08
C THR A 575 10.55 -35.08 -16.97
N PHE A 576 11.72 -35.71 -16.93
CA PHE A 576 11.86 -37.17 -16.75
C PHE A 576 11.79 -37.62 -15.28
N LEU A 577 11.93 -36.71 -14.30
CA LEU A 577 11.75 -37.02 -12.88
C LEU A 577 10.25 -37.13 -12.56
N LYS A 578 9.63 -38.23 -12.95
CA LYS A 578 8.23 -38.51 -12.60
C LYS A 578 8.14 -38.85 -11.11
N PRO A 579 7.24 -38.21 -10.34
CA PRO A 579 7.03 -38.59 -8.96
C PRO A 579 6.49 -40.03 -8.91
N SER A 580 7.16 -40.91 -8.16
CA SER A 580 6.65 -42.22 -7.82
C SER A 580 6.37 -42.27 -6.33
N ILE A 581 5.16 -42.68 -5.95
CA ILE A 581 4.85 -42.94 -4.54
C ILE A 581 5.58 -44.23 -4.15
N PRO A 582 6.44 -44.23 -3.12
CA PRO A 582 7.10 -45.43 -2.65
C PRO A 582 6.07 -46.52 -2.29
N PRO A 583 6.30 -47.81 -2.61
CA PRO A 583 5.34 -48.90 -2.35
C PRO A 583 4.88 -49.04 -0.89
N ALA A 584 5.68 -48.56 0.07
CA ALA A 584 5.34 -48.56 1.49
C ALA A 584 4.20 -47.58 1.86
N ILE A 585 3.98 -46.54 1.04
CA ILE A 585 2.92 -45.53 1.25
C ILE A 585 1.99 -45.41 0.03
N ALA A 586 2.19 -46.25 -0.99
CA ALA A 586 1.27 -46.35 -2.13
C ALA A 586 -0.04 -47.01 -1.70
N TYR A 587 -1.15 -46.63 -2.32
CA TYR A 587 -2.45 -47.26 -2.09
C TYR A 587 -2.73 -48.37 -3.13
N PRO A 588 -3.26 -49.55 -2.70
CA PRO A 588 -3.58 -49.92 -1.33
C PRO A 588 -2.31 -50.10 -0.48
N ALA A 589 -2.36 -49.64 0.77
CA ALA A 589 -1.21 -49.70 1.66
C ALA A 589 -0.81 -51.16 1.87
N SER A 590 0.45 -51.49 1.58
CA SER A 590 0.98 -52.86 1.60
C SER A 590 1.08 -53.49 3.00
N GLY A 591 0.69 -52.78 4.06
CA GLY A 591 0.78 -53.25 5.45
C GLY A 591 2.21 -53.36 6.00
N GLN A 592 3.23 -53.01 5.21
CA GLN A 592 4.65 -53.19 5.55
C GLN A 592 5.34 -51.92 6.09
N GLY A 593 4.59 -50.85 6.40
CA GLY A 593 5.14 -49.58 6.86
C GLY A 593 5.27 -49.49 8.38
N GLU A 594 6.40 -49.89 8.97
CA GLU A 594 6.76 -49.40 10.31
C GLU A 594 7.20 -47.92 10.23
N ALA A 595 6.38 -47.02 10.78
CA ALA A 595 6.70 -45.60 10.87
C ALA A 595 7.58 -45.33 12.11
N HIS A 596 8.89 -45.25 11.91
CA HIS A 596 9.83 -44.79 12.94
C HIS A 596 10.00 -43.27 12.82
N VAL A 597 9.40 -42.51 13.75
CA VAL A 597 9.62 -41.05 13.83
C VAL A 597 10.97 -40.80 14.51
N VAL A 598 11.98 -40.49 13.70
CA VAL A 598 13.30 -40.11 14.22
C VAL A 598 13.29 -38.63 14.59
N CYS A 599 13.07 -38.31 15.87
CA CYS A 599 13.17 -36.93 16.36
C CYS A 599 14.65 -36.52 16.47
N GLY A 600 15.12 -35.72 15.52
CA GLY A 600 16.40 -35.02 15.57
C GLY A 600 16.36 -33.78 14.67
N PRO A 601 17.11 -32.71 14.97
CA PRO A 601 16.96 -31.41 14.29
C PRO A 601 17.29 -31.42 12.78
N SER A 602 17.91 -32.48 12.26
CA SER A 602 18.29 -32.62 10.84
C SER A 602 18.17 -34.05 10.27
N ALA A 603 17.89 -35.05 11.11
CA ALA A 603 17.82 -36.46 10.71
C ALA A 603 16.57 -36.86 9.88
N PRO A 604 15.36 -36.29 10.09
CA PRO A 604 14.17 -36.70 9.34
C PRO A 604 14.31 -36.44 7.83
N GLN A 605 14.96 -35.34 7.46
CA GLN A 605 15.06 -34.89 6.07
C GLN A 605 16.03 -35.75 5.25
N ILE A 606 17.19 -36.11 5.84
CA ILE A 606 18.22 -36.91 5.17
C ILE A 606 17.77 -38.36 4.96
N LEU A 607 17.13 -38.97 5.97
CA LEU A 607 16.62 -40.35 5.90
C LEU A 607 15.44 -40.48 4.93
N TRP A 608 14.60 -39.45 4.82
CA TRP A 608 13.50 -39.46 3.87
C TRP A 608 13.99 -39.27 2.43
N ILE A 609 14.92 -38.36 2.16
CA ILE A 609 15.55 -38.18 0.83
C ILE A 609 16.22 -39.48 0.36
N ALA A 610 16.96 -40.17 1.25
CA ALA A 610 17.62 -41.43 0.93
C ALA A 610 16.65 -42.58 0.61
N ARG A 611 15.45 -42.59 1.20
CA ARG A 611 14.39 -43.57 0.90
C ARG A 611 13.54 -43.18 -0.31
N PHE A 612 13.30 -41.89 -0.53
CA PHE A 612 12.46 -41.38 -1.61
C PHE A 612 13.16 -41.39 -2.97
N LEU A 613 14.48 -41.16 -3.01
CA LEU A 613 15.28 -41.22 -4.24
C LEU A 613 15.64 -42.65 -4.70
N GLY A 614 15.04 -43.68 -4.11
CA GLY A 614 15.05 -45.05 -4.62
C GLY A 614 16.43 -45.56 -5.06
N GLY A 615 17.32 -45.90 -4.12
CA GLY A 615 18.61 -46.46 -4.52
C GLY A 615 19.49 -47.12 -3.45
N ILE A 616 19.25 -46.91 -2.15
CA ILE A 616 20.12 -47.51 -1.12
C ILE A 616 19.37 -48.63 -0.38
N ARG A 617 19.50 -49.86 -0.88
CA ARG A 617 19.32 -51.06 -0.04
C ARG A 617 20.52 -51.14 0.89
N LEU A 618 20.36 -50.77 2.16
CA LEU A 618 21.33 -51.19 3.18
C LEU A 618 21.15 -52.71 3.38
N PRO A 619 22.21 -53.52 3.24
CA PRO A 619 22.12 -54.97 3.37
C PRO A 619 21.73 -55.36 4.82
N PRO A 620 20.96 -56.45 5.03
CA PRO A 620 20.39 -56.80 6.33
C PRO A 620 21.39 -57.40 7.33
N SER A 621 22.69 -57.21 7.19
CA SER A 621 23.68 -57.88 8.04
C SER A 621 24.94 -57.04 8.27
N SER A 622 24.83 -55.94 9.00
CA SER A 622 25.94 -55.44 9.82
C SER A 622 25.37 -54.59 10.96
N ARG A 623 25.42 -55.11 12.19
CA ARG A 623 25.24 -54.31 13.40
C ARG A 623 26.44 -53.37 13.54
N THR A 624 26.50 -52.31 12.75
CA THR A 624 27.42 -51.20 13.03
C THR A 624 26.65 -50.20 13.86
N ARG A 625 26.79 -50.33 15.19
CA ARG A 625 26.43 -49.27 16.13
C ARG A 625 27.26 -48.03 15.76
N ILE A 626 26.68 -47.10 15.01
CA ILE A 626 27.14 -45.72 15.06
C ILE A 626 26.62 -45.17 16.39
N LEU A 627 27.48 -45.28 17.42
CA LEU A 627 27.33 -44.62 18.70
C LEU A 627 27.44 -43.10 18.48
N LEU A 628 26.35 -42.47 18.07
CA LEU A 628 26.12 -41.07 18.41
C LEU A 628 25.64 -41.06 19.86
N GLY A 629 26.58 -40.76 20.77
CA GLY A 629 26.33 -40.66 22.20
C GLY A 629 25.35 -39.55 22.53
N CYS A 630 24.06 -39.85 22.43
CA CYS A 630 22.98 -39.18 23.14
C CYS A 630 22.03 -40.28 23.59
N LYS A 631 21.83 -40.42 24.91
CA LYS A 631 20.81 -41.31 25.48
C LYS A 631 19.44 -40.82 24.99
N ALA A 632 18.95 -41.39 23.90
CA ALA A 632 17.56 -41.24 23.48
C ALA A 632 16.74 -42.25 24.28
N SER A 633 15.92 -41.76 25.20
CA SER A 633 14.89 -42.55 25.86
C SER A 633 13.86 -43.00 24.82
N ILE A 634 13.80 -44.31 24.57
CA ILE A 634 12.80 -44.91 23.68
C ILE A 634 11.47 -44.94 24.44
N LEU A 635 10.57 -44.02 24.12
CA LEU A 635 9.16 -44.11 24.51
C LEU A 635 8.45 -44.99 23.48
N LYS A 636 8.19 -46.24 23.86
CA LYS A 636 7.21 -47.10 23.18
C LYS A 636 5.83 -46.54 23.50
N ILE A 637 5.22 -45.83 22.55
CA ILE A 637 3.80 -45.50 22.63
C ILE A 637 3.04 -46.70 22.06
N SER A 638 2.70 -47.64 22.93
CA SER A 638 1.66 -48.63 22.66
C SER A 638 0.31 -48.00 23.00
N GLN A 639 -0.57 -47.95 21.99
CA GLN A 639 -2.03 -47.83 22.05
C GLN A 639 -2.62 -47.15 23.29
N VAL A 640 -3.01 -45.87 23.16
CA VAL A 640 -3.96 -45.21 24.07
C VAL A 640 -5.01 -44.50 23.21
N PRO A 641 -6.33 -44.70 23.46
CA PRO A 641 -7.39 -44.08 22.68
C PRO A 641 -7.53 -42.60 23.04
N PHE A 642 -7.92 -41.78 22.06
CA PHE A 642 -8.31 -40.38 22.26
C PHE A 642 -9.45 -40.27 23.29
N PRO A 643 -9.34 -39.36 24.27
CA PRO A 643 -10.31 -38.26 24.29
C PRO A 643 -9.74 -36.90 24.72
N PHE A 644 -10.52 -35.87 24.38
CA PHE A 644 -10.48 -34.44 24.75
C PHE A 644 -9.96 -34.11 26.17
N LEU A 645 -9.08 -33.09 26.29
CA LEU A 645 -9.30 -31.85 27.06
C LEU A 645 -8.12 -30.86 26.94
N GLN A 646 -8.46 -29.57 26.97
CA GLN A 646 -7.59 -28.40 26.95
C GLN A 646 -6.61 -28.38 28.13
N GLU A 647 -5.37 -27.93 27.90
CA GLU A 647 -4.66 -27.08 28.87
C GLU A 647 -3.51 -26.30 28.22
N GLN A 648 -3.38 -25.04 28.65
CA GLN A 648 -2.44 -24.04 28.15
C GLN A 648 -0.98 -24.41 28.46
N ILE A 649 -0.08 -24.28 27.49
CA ILE A 649 1.36 -24.20 27.76
C ILE A 649 1.90 -22.89 27.20
N VAL A 650 2.14 -21.96 28.11
CA VAL A 650 2.92 -20.74 27.92
C VAL A 650 4.40 -21.14 27.75
N VAL A 651 4.98 -20.87 26.57
CA VAL A 651 6.43 -21.02 26.36
C VAL A 651 7.09 -19.64 26.41
N LYS A 652 7.78 -19.36 27.53
CA LYS A 652 8.79 -18.30 27.60
C LYS A 652 10.00 -18.71 26.77
N GLN A 653 10.29 -17.99 25.69
CA GLN A 653 11.54 -18.10 24.94
C GLN A 653 12.65 -17.31 25.64
N THR A 654 13.69 -18.01 26.09
CA THR A 654 14.98 -17.41 26.46
C THR A 654 16.01 -17.85 25.44
N TYR A 655 16.64 -16.90 24.75
CA TYR A 655 17.68 -17.16 23.76
C TYR A 655 19.01 -17.53 24.45
N HIS A 656 19.47 -18.76 24.27
CA HIS A 656 20.88 -19.13 24.44
C HIS A 656 21.34 -19.99 23.25
N ILE A 657 22.32 -19.48 22.50
CA ILE A 657 23.01 -20.20 21.42
C ILE A 657 23.92 -21.26 22.04
N PRO A 658 23.74 -22.58 21.80
CA PRO A 658 24.59 -23.59 22.41
C PRO A 658 25.93 -23.75 21.65
N ARG A 659 27.03 -23.82 22.41
CA ARG A 659 28.43 -24.11 22.00
C ARG A 659 28.65 -25.43 21.19
N TYR A 660 27.59 -26.11 20.77
CA TYR A 660 27.65 -27.39 20.05
C TYR A 660 27.91 -27.24 18.54
N PHE A 661 27.47 -26.13 17.92
CA PHE A 661 27.65 -25.88 16.49
C PHE A 661 29.12 -25.72 16.09
N THR A 662 29.96 -25.19 16.98
CA THR A 662 31.40 -25.00 16.73
C THR A 662 32.15 -26.34 16.65
N LYS A 663 31.75 -27.35 17.44
CA LYS A 663 32.42 -28.66 17.45
C LYS A 663 32.11 -29.53 16.22
N VAL A 664 30.88 -29.50 15.72
CA VAL A 664 30.49 -30.30 14.54
C VAL A 664 31.17 -29.78 13.28
N THR A 665 31.23 -28.45 13.11
CA THR A 665 31.87 -27.79 11.97
C THR A 665 33.39 -28.04 11.93
N HIS A 666 34.05 -28.05 13.09
CA HIS A 666 35.47 -28.40 13.19
C HIS A 666 35.77 -29.85 12.79
N ILE A 667 34.91 -30.80 13.15
CA ILE A 667 35.10 -32.22 12.82
C ILE A 667 34.85 -32.46 11.34
N THR A 668 33.83 -31.86 10.73
CA THR A 668 33.53 -32.04 9.30
C THR A 668 34.61 -31.43 8.40
N LEU A 669 35.17 -30.27 8.76
CA LEU A 669 36.30 -29.68 8.03
C LEU A 669 37.58 -30.53 8.17
N ALA A 670 37.93 -30.94 9.39
CA ALA A 670 39.12 -31.75 9.62
C ALA A 670 39.05 -33.09 8.89
N THR A 671 37.88 -33.74 8.87
CA THR A 671 37.69 -35.02 8.17
C THR A 671 37.76 -34.86 6.65
N SER A 672 37.24 -33.75 6.12
CA SER A 672 37.28 -33.45 4.67
C SER A 672 38.70 -33.12 4.20
N VAL A 673 39.46 -32.36 5.00
CA VAL A 673 40.86 -32.03 4.70
C VAL A 673 41.76 -33.26 4.85
N SER A 674 41.58 -34.09 5.88
CA SER A 674 42.35 -35.33 6.04
C SER A 674 42.04 -36.39 4.98
N PHE A 675 40.78 -36.50 4.53
CA PHE A 675 40.41 -37.37 3.41
C PHE A 675 41.07 -36.93 2.10
N TRP A 676 41.17 -35.62 1.88
CA TRP A 676 41.79 -35.05 0.70
C TRP A 676 43.32 -35.21 0.69
N PHE A 677 43.98 -34.97 1.84
CA PHE A 677 45.43 -35.19 1.99
C PHE A 677 45.82 -36.67 1.83
N LYS A 678 44.95 -37.59 2.24
CA LYS A 678 45.17 -39.03 2.06
C LYS A 678 45.08 -39.43 0.58
N GLN A 679 44.13 -38.88 -0.18
CA GLN A 679 44.06 -39.10 -1.63
C GLN A 679 45.22 -38.48 -2.43
N THR A 680 45.80 -37.37 -1.98
CA THR A 680 46.97 -36.79 -2.64
C THR A 680 48.27 -37.55 -2.36
N LYS A 681 48.35 -38.30 -1.25
CA LYS A 681 49.53 -39.10 -0.88
C LYS A 681 49.54 -40.49 -1.54
N GLU A 682 48.39 -40.99 -1.96
CA GLU A 682 48.20 -42.27 -2.67
C GLU A 682 48.27 -42.13 -4.20
N ARG A 683 48.53 -40.92 -4.73
CA ARG A 683 48.69 -40.70 -6.17
C ARG A 683 50.14 -40.92 -6.60
N ASP A 684 50.29 -41.91 -7.47
CA ASP A 684 51.52 -42.41 -8.06
C ASP A 684 52.34 -41.33 -8.81
N ALA A 685 53.67 -41.47 -8.78
CA ALA A 685 54.70 -40.49 -9.18
C ALA A 685 54.77 -40.16 -10.69
N ARG A 686 53.69 -40.34 -11.46
CA ARG A 686 53.60 -40.00 -12.90
C ARG A 686 52.38 -39.14 -13.28
N SER A 687 51.68 -38.55 -12.31
CA SER A 687 50.53 -37.68 -12.58
C SER A 687 50.85 -36.22 -12.27
N GLN A 688 50.44 -35.32 -13.19
CA GLN A 688 50.79 -33.89 -13.23
C GLN A 688 50.53 -33.14 -11.89
N PRO A 689 51.32 -32.08 -11.59
CA PRO A 689 51.10 -31.26 -10.40
C PRO A 689 49.71 -30.61 -10.42
N VAL A 690 49.05 -30.59 -9.26
CA VAL A 690 47.75 -29.94 -9.09
C VAL A 690 47.90 -28.43 -9.32
N PRO A 691 47.07 -27.79 -10.17
CA PRO A 691 47.17 -26.37 -10.46
C PRO A 691 47.03 -25.50 -9.20
N LEU A 692 47.87 -24.47 -9.08
CA LEU A 692 47.88 -23.50 -7.97
C LEU A 692 46.51 -22.86 -7.72
N SER A 693 45.69 -22.75 -8.77
CA SER A 693 44.31 -22.25 -8.72
C SER A 693 43.39 -23.06 -7.81
N ILE A 694 43.62 -24.37 -7.64
CA ILE A 694 42.81 -25.23 -6.78
C ILE A 694 43.15 -24.99 -5.30
N TYR A 695 44.43 -24.77 -4.97
CA TYR A 695 44.84 -24.40 -3.62
C TYR A 695 44.31 -23.02 -3.21
N LEU A 696 44.36 -22.05 -4.13
CA LEU A 696 43.76 -20.73 -3.96
C LEU A 696 42.24 -20.80 -3.79
N TYR A 697 41.55 -21.65 -4.55
CA TYR A 697 40.11 -21.84 -4.42
C TYR A 697 39.72 -22.39 -3.04
N VAL A 698 40.43 -23.40 -2.54
CA VAL A 698 40.19 -23.97 -1.20
C VAL A 698 40.48 -22.95 -0.11
N LEU A 699 41.54 -22.14 -0.25
CA LEU A 699 41.88 -21.09 0.71
C LEU A 699 40.81 -19.97 0.75
N VAL A 700 40.31 -19.55 -0.41
CA VAL A 700 39.24 -18.55 -0.53
C VAL A 700 37.93 -19.06 0.07
N VAL A 701 37.57 -20.32 -0.18
CA VAL A 701 36.38 -20.94 0.43
C VAL A 701 36.53 -21.03 1.96
N LEU A 702 37.71 -21.35 2.48
CA LEU A 702 37.98 -21.38 3.92
C LEU A 702 37.89 -20.00 4.57
N LEU A 703 38.39 -18.96 3.89
CA LEU A 703 38.34 -17.57 4.37
C LEU A 703 36.92 -16.99 4.33
N LEU A 704 36.14 -17.30 3.28
CA LEU A 704 34.74 -16.90 3.16
C LEU A 704 33.86 -17.56 4.23
N VAL A 705 34.06 -18.85 4.49
CA VAL A 705 33.35 -19.58 5.55
C VAL A 705 33.72 -19.05 6.94
N ALA A 706 34.98 -18.67 7.16
CA ALA A 706 35.40 -18.09 8.43
C ALA A 706 34.87 -16.65 8.65
N HIS A 707 34.74 -15.86 7.58
CA HIS A 707 34.16 -14.52 7.61
C HIS A 707 32.64 -14.57 7.92
N ASP A 708 31.88 -15.43 7.24
CA ASP A 708 30.44 -15.59 7.48
C ASP A 708 30.11 -16.12 8.88
N LEU A 709 31.01 -16.89 9.48
CA LEU A 709 30.84 -17.44 10.83
C LEU A 709 31.46 -16.59 11.96
N ARG A 710 32.05 -15.43 11.64
CA ARG A 710 32.74 -14.52 12.59
C ARG A 710 33.76 -15.22 13.52
N LEU A 711 34.47 -16.22 13.01
CA LEU A 711 35.47 -16.97 13.78
C LEU A 711 36.82 -16.25 13.78
N SER A 712 37.50 -16.16 14.93
CA SER A 712 38.88 -15.66 15.01
C SER A 712 39.84 -16.69 14.43
N ILE A 713 40.45 -16.41 13.28
CA ILE A 713 41.43 -17.31 12.66
C ILE A 713 42.78 -17.11 13.33
N ASP A 714 43.36 -18.20 13.85
CA ASP A 714 44.73 -18.22 14.37
C ASP A 714 45.73 -18.11 13.20
N LYS A 715 46.25 -16.91 13.00
CA LYS A 715 47.15 -16.56 11.89
C LYS A 715 48.43 -17.40 11.89
N GLN A 716 48.93 -17.85 13.05
CA GLN A 716 50.16 -18.66 13.09
C GLN A 716 49.94 -20.06 12.53
N LYS A 717 48.75 -20.64 12.72
CA LYS A 717 48.39 -21.96 12.16
C LYS A 717 48.22 -21.93 10.65
N VAL A 718 47.62 -20.87 10.12
CA VAL A 718 47.50 -20.67 8.67
C VAL A 718 48.88 -20.48 8.03
N TYR A 719 49.77 -19.69 8.64
CA TYR A 719 51.14 -19.52 8.16
C TYR A 719 51.97 -20.82 8.21
N SER A 720 51.78 -21.66 9.24
CA SER A 720 52.41 -22.98 9.33
C SER A 720 51.96 -23.92 8.21
N ILE A 721 50.67 -23.90 7.84
CA ILE A 721 50.12 -24.70 6.74
C ILE A 721 50.67 -24.20 5.40
N LEU A 722 50.75 -22.89 5.20
CA LEU A 722 51.30 -22.30 3.97
C LEU A 722 52.81 -22.59 3.81
N ARG A 723 53.60 -22.61 4.90
CA ARG A 723 55.02 -23.03 4.87
C ARG A 723 55.23 -24.50 4.52
N SER A 724 54.24 -25.37 4.77
CA SER A 724 54.34 -26.80 4.45
C SER A 724 54.08 -27.12 2.96
N VAL A 725 53.58 -26.13 2.21
CA VAL A 725 53.40 -26.20 0.76
C VAL A 725 54.54 -25.38 0.16
N ASN A 726 55.60 -26.06 -0.30
CA ASN A 726 56.86 -25.46 -0.72
C ASN A 726 56.68 -24.61 -2.01
N VAL A 727 56.22 -23.36 -1.85
CA VAL A 727 55.98 -22.41 -2.94
C VAL A 727 56.70 -21.11 -2.56
N ASP A 728 57.73 -20.76 -3.32
CA ASP A 728 58.40 -19.46 -3.22
C ASP A 728 57.41 -18.35 -3.60
N PHE A 729 57.14 -17.44 -2.67
CA PHE A 729 56.34 -16.24 -2.88
C PHE A 729 57.30 -15.07 -3.14
N ALA A 730 57.38 -14.63 -4.39
CA ALA A 730 57.88 -13.30 -4.78
C ALA A 730 56.70 -12.37 -5.02
#